data_AF-A0A2A2LT53-F1
#
_entry.id   AF-A0A2A2LT53-F1
#
_cell.length_a   1.000
_cell.length_b   1.000
_cell.length_c   1.000
_cell.angle_alpha   90.00
_cell.angle_beta   90.00
_cell.angle_gamma   90.00
#
_symmetry.space_group_name_H-M   'P 1'
#
loop_
_entity.id
_entity.type
_entity.pdbx_description
1 polymer ?
#
loop_
_entity_poly.entity_id
_entity_poly.type
_entity_poly.pdbx_seq_one_letter_code
_entity_poly.pdbx_strand_id
1 'polypeptide(L)'
;MFIQQVNKITGKVEWVVRDEDYDLTQEIARSRFADMILDFDRNDMFYEGLKTVIPEVRSRDGYVHVLDIGTGTGLLSMMAVELGADRVSALEVFDPMAKCARQIVKANQVHDKVISSRSTDLEQLNGDVQRPNVIVAEVFDTELIGEGALRTFRDALDNLVAPGCRVVPSTARMWLTPIQGVFLSKFDAPPRLPGDEGSNSNEEDSPLGVVCPGSSAVFDCQISQIDPSKFACLSEPILAFDFDFESSSSIKFDESLSRTVKCSQSGRVDAFLVWWDLDMDGKGGNFIDMAPKWSKQALKPYQWRDHWMQAVYFPTHKNARFDAGQEMKIVCSHDEYSLWFDAAPSNESQVSVERPYCICRMHAFLTRYNIYRMHALFENEQFVDFVEQNSRNQTVICPGEGSLLGLVAAKTAKKVLIVDKNTHFREILEKYKQYYQLLNIDIYESVEKLPVEIGDSSELMTVLAEPFYLTAMNPIDHLRYIHEVKTIREKYNNSNIIACPREANLCMLPVAFTRLHNIAAPVGTVHGFDLSAFDELSYKARQATDALVDEQNLWEYEGTADGEAVTVHKWNVDEELEDVKSGSVIPLRQSTNGIAVWMEWQFSGEVSLSTGLLQSVNPGDSPKWNVGFKQGVYFLSPQQIGQSNITVSMHYNASENEMVLWQRLSTSRSCPSLHLLHPVASPFSLHCRQAGTSSKDYYGVLGIKPNATAKEVKVAFYKKSKEYHPDTNPDNADESARKFHQVTEAYEVLGSDEKRKLYDMNRKRTFEEIKHHSSPYVRPTAHRHHVQYEDLGLNYKQFELFQKTARQRRQTTQAQNDQRTKEFFDKFGGRPIYKNEYDEMFEEFLRSTGNKGKSEAELLKEIEMEKRQHAAKYPVPEFERIIETKRRQEKMENVKLLLGLIGGCILGGVTLYATSVR
;
A
#
# COMPACT_ATOMS: atom_id res chain seq x y z
N MET A 1 -0.03 6.91 16.99
CA MET A 1 0.95 6.32 16.05
C MET A 1 1.52 7.39 15.11
N PHE A 2 2.83 7.36 14.80
CA PHE A 2 3.43 8.26 13.81
C PHE A 2 3.33 7.63 12.42
N ILE A 3 2.73 8.33 11.46
CA ILE A 3 2.59 7.88 10.08
C ILE A 3 3.32 8.85 9.17
N GLN A 4 4.03 8.29 8.21
CA GLN A 4 4.73 9.03 7.17
C GLN A 4 3.70 9.54 6.15
N GLN A 5 3.71 10.84 5.85
CA GLN A 5 2.85 11.46 4.85
C GLN A 5 3.70 12.32 3.92
N VAL A 6 3.37 12.37 2.62
CA VAL A 6 4.01 13.32 1.71
C VAL A 6 3.22 14.63 1.71
N ASN A 7 3.90 15.74 1.94
CA ASN A 7 3.35 17.08 1.74
C ASN A 7 3.02 17.28 0.26
N LYS A 8 1.75 17.46 -0.06
CA LYS A 8 1.25 17.47 -1.45
C LYS A 8 1.65 18.71 -2.25
N ILE A 9 2.09 19.79 -1.59
CA ILE A 9 2.64 20.99 -2.26
C ILE A 9 4.13 20.81 -2.51
N THR A 10 4.85 20.39 -1.48
CA THR A 10 6.32 20.43 -1.51
C THR A 10 6.94 19.10 -1.92
N GLY A 11 6.19 18.00 -1.92
CA GLY A 11 6.68 16.64 -2.14
C GLY A 11 7.56 16.09 -1.01
N LYS A 12 7.70 16.82 0.11
CA LYS A 12 8.55 16.40 1.23
C LYS A 12 7.83 15.39 2.10
N VAL A 13 8.58 14.43 2.62
CA VAL A 13 8.09 13.51 3.64
C VAL A 13 7.97 14.24 4.98
N GLU A 14 6.80 14.16 5.59
CA GLU A 14 6.45 14.69 6.90
C GLU A 14 5.89 13.56 7.80
N TRP A 15 5.82 13.80 9.11
CA TRP A 15 5.32 12.84 10.10
C TRP A 15 4.09 13.42 10.81
N VAL A 16 2.98 12.70 10.77
CA VAL A 16 1.73 13.06 11.45
C VAL A 16 1.39 12.06 12.54
N VAL A 17 0.75 12.52 13.62
CA VAL A 17 0.25 11.65 14.70
C VAL A 17 -1.21 11.31 14.41
N ARG A 18 -1.50 10.03 14.27
CA ARG A 18 -2.86 9.47 14.19
C ARG A 18 -3.18 8.63 15.42
N ASP A 19 -4.46 8.29 15.57
CA ASP A 19 -4.94 7.33 16.58
C ASP A 19 -4.16 6.00 16.50
N GLU A 20 -4.04 5.28 17.60
CA GLU A 20 -3.36 3.98 17.66
C GLU A 20 -4.05 2.94 16.78
N ASP A 21 -5.36 3.09 16.53
CA ASP A 21 -6.16 2.15 15.72
C ASP A 21 -6.23 2.50 14.22
N TYR A 22 -5.49 3.51 13.74
CA TYR A 22 -5.59 3.99 12.36
C TYR A 22 -5.15 2.96 11.31
N ASP A 23 -4.00 2.31 11.49
CA ASP A 23 -3.48 1.30 10.55
C ASP A 23 -4.47 0.14 10.41
N LEU A 24 -5.02 -0.31 11.54
CA LEU A 24 -5.98 -1.39 11.61
C LEU A 24 -7.28 -1.05 10.87
N THR A 25 -7.77 0.17 11.07
CA THR A 25 -8.98 0.65 10.43
C THR A 25 -8.76 0.81 8.93
N GLN A 26 -7.57 1.26 8.52
CA GLN A 26 -7.20 1.40 7.11
C GLN A 26 -7.05 0.03 6.43
N GLU A 27 -6.49 -0.96 7.13
CA GLU A 27 -6.47 -2.35 6.65
C GLU A 27 -7.90 -2.84 6.41
N ILE A 28 -8.82 -2.75 7.38
CA ILE A 28 -10.22 -3.18 7.22
C ILE A 28 -10.90 -2.49 6.04
N ALA A 29 -10.75 -1.17 5.93
CA ALA A 29 -11.37 -0.39 4.87
C ALA A 29 -10.88 -0.82 3.48
N ARG A 30 -9.60 -1.21 3.37
CA ARG A 30 -8.94 -1.63 2.13
C ARG A 30 -8.97 -3.13 1.86
N SER A 31 -9.43 -3.94 2.80
CA SER A 31 -9.20 -5.40 2.77
C SER A 31 -9.94 -6.14 1.64
N ARG A 32 -10.66 -5.45 0.73
CA ARG A 32 -11.41 -6.01 -0.42
C ARG A 32 -12.29 -7.24 -0.11
N PHE A 33 -12.52 -7.57 1.17
CA PHE A 33 -13.26 -8.76 1.58
C PHE A 33 -14.68 -8.80 1.01
N ALA A 34 -15.25 -7.65 0.62
CA ALA A 34 -16.58 -7.59 0.04
C ALA A 34 -16.68 -8.39 -1.27
N ASP A 35 -15.77 -8.25 -2.24
CA ASP A 35 -15.87 -9.03 -3.47
C ASP A 35 -15.53 -10.51 -3.26
N MET A 36 -14.61 -10.83 -2.33
CA MET A 36 -14.33 -12.21 -1.91
C MET A 36 -15.56 -12.90 -1.34
N ILE A 37 -16.33 -12.20 -0.50
CA ILE A 37 -17.58 -12.71 0.09
C ILE A 37 -18.69 -12.78 -0.98
N LEU A 38 -18.74 -11.83 -1.91
CA LEU A 38 -19.70 -11.77 -3.02
C LEU A 38 -19.32 -12.64 -4.23
N ASP A 39 -18.18 -13.32 -4.18
CA ASP A 39 -17.79 -14.31 -5.17
C ASP A 39 -18.57 -15.61 -4.95
N PHE A 40 -19.73 -15.67 -5.59
CA PHE A 40 -20.62 -16.83 -5.50
C PHE A 40 -20.00 -18.11 -6.06
N ASP A 41 -19.14 -18.03 -7.09
CA ASP A 41 -18.49 -19.24 -7.62
C ASP A 41 -17.48 -19.80 -6.63
N ARG A 42 -16.67 -18.94 -5.99
CA ARG A 42 -15.81 -19.35 -4.88
C ARG A 42 -16.64 -20.03 -3.79
N ASN A 43 -17.68 -19.36 -3.32
CA ASN A 43 -18.51 -19.86 -2.22
C ASN A 43 -19.16 -21.22 -2.55
N ASP A 44 -19.74 -21.36 -3.75
CA ASP A 44 -20.35 -22.59 -4.23
C ASP A 44 -19.32 -23.74 -4.28
N MET A 45 -18.09 -23.48 -4.74
CA MET A 45 -17.07 -24.51 -4.86
C MET A 45 -16.52 -24.97 -3.51
N PHE A 46 -16.31 -24.07 -2.55
CA PHE A 46 -15.98 -24.47 -1.18
C PHE A 46 -17.12 -25.29 -0.55
N TYR A 47 -18.37 -24.90 -0.78
CA TYR A 47 -19.54 -25.66 -0.31
C TYR A 47 -19.59 -27.07 -0.91
N GLU A 48 -19.43 -27.23 -2.22
CA GLU A 48 -19.43 -28.55 -2.88
C GLU A 48 -18.23 -29.42 -2.46
N GLY A 49 -17.06 -28.82 -2.22
CA GLY A 49 -15.90 -29.51 -1.64
C GLY A 49 -16.19 -30.07 -0.25
N LEU A 50 -16.70 -29.21 0.66
CA LEU A 50 -17.09 -29.62 2.01
C LEU A 50 -18.21 -30.68 2.00
N LYS A 51 -19.20 -30.52 1.12
CA LYS A 51 -20.34 -31.44 0.96
C LYS A 51 -19.89 -32.82 0.49
N THR A 52 -18.76 -32.89 -0.21
CA THR A 52 -18.14 -34.15 -0.60
C THR A 52 -17.29 -34.75 0.52
N VAL A 53 -16.46 -33.93 1.17
CA VAL A 53 -15.48 -34.38 2.17
C VAL A 53 -16.12 -34.76 3.51
N ILE A 54 -17.11 -34.00 4.00
CA ILE A 54 -17.72 -34.23 5.32
C ILE A 54 -18.39 -35.62 5.41
N PRO A 55 -19.24 -36.06 4.46
CA PRO A 55 -19.83 -37.40 4.50
C PRO A 55 -18.79 -38.52 4.36
N GLU A 56 -17.73 -38.29 3.59
CA GLU A 56 -16.63 -39.25 3.41
C GLU A 56 -15.90 -39.47 4.73
N VAL A 57 -15.46 -38.40 5.37
CA VAL A 57 -14.76 -38.45 6.66
C VAL A 57 -15.68 -39.00 7.75
N ARG A 58 -16.97 -38.63 7.76
CA ARG A 58 -17.95 -39.22 8.69
C ARG A 58 -18.09 -40.72 8.51
N SER A 59 -18.12 -41.22 7.28
CA SER A 59 -18.22 -42.65 6.99
C SER A 59 -16.98 -43.42 7.42
N ARG A 60 -15.80 -42.77 7.35
CA ARG A 60 -14.51 -43.35 7.74
C ARG A 60 -14.27 -43.33 9.25
N ASP A 61 -14.52 -42.19 9.89
CA ASP A 61 -14.07 -41.90 11.26
C ASP A 61 -15.23 -41.87 12.28
N GLY A 62 -16.48 -41.81 11.82
CA GLY A 62 -17.68 -41.68 12.66
C GLY A 62 -17.91 -40.29 13.27
N TYR A 63 -16.94 -39.39 13.17
CA TYR A 63 -16.94 -38.04 13.72
C TYR A 63 -16.20 -37.08 12.79
N VAL A 64 -16.67 -35.84 12.67
CA VAL A 64 -16.09 -34.81 11.81
C VAL A 64 -15.78 -33.55 12.60
N HIS A 65 -14.49 -33.24 12.71
CA HIS A 65 -13.99 -31.98 13.27
C HIS A 65 -13.24 -31.21 12.18
N VAL A 66 -13.81 -30.07 11.80
CA VAL A 66 -13.27 -29.18 10.76
C VAL A 66 -12.38 -28.11 11.42
N LEU A 67 -11.22 -27.88 10.84
CA LEU A 67 -10.34 -26.76 11.11
C LEU A 67 -10.46 -25.76 9.96
N ASP A 68 -11.03 -24.59 10.23
CA ASP A 68 -11.13 -23.48 9.27
C ASP A 68 -9.98 -22.49 9.52
N ILE A 69 -9.06 -22.35 8.58
CA ILE A 69 -7.87 -21.49 8.72
C ILE A 69 -8.02 -20.25 7.84
N GLY A 70 -7.92 -19.07 8.47
CA GLY A 70 -8.20 -17.81 7.78
C GLY A 70 -9.71 -17.60 7.66
N THR A 71 -10.44 -17.81 8.76
CA THR A 71 -11.90 -17.92 8.70
C THR A 71 -12.62 -16.64 8.25
N GLY A 72 -11.97 -15.47 8.36
CA GLY A 72 -12.53 -14.20 7.94
C GLY A 72 -13.84 -13.89 8.67
N THR A 73 -14.97 -13.98 7.97
CA THR A 73 -16.32 -13.78 8.53
C THR A 73 -16.91 -15.02 9.22
N GLY A 74 -16.26 -16.19 9.12
CA GLY A 74 -16.83 -17.46 9.57
C GLY A 74 -17.68 -18.17 8.53
N LEU A 75 -17.74 -17.69 7.29
CA LEU A 75 -18.62 -18.24 6.25
C LEU A 75 -18.39 -19.74 6.01
N LEU A 76 -17.14 -20.16 5.82
CA LEU A 76 -16.80 -21.56 5.55
C LEU A 76 -17.05 -22.46 6.77
N SER A 77 -16.81 -21.95 7.98
CA SER A 77 -17.19 -22.61 9.23
C SER A 77 -18.71 -22.88 9.31
N MET A 78 -19.53 -21.87 9.00
CA MET A 78 -20.99 -22.03 9.02
C MET A 78 -21.49 -23.02 7.95
N MET A 79 -20.90 -23.02 6.75
CA MET A 79 -21.17 -24.02 5.72
C MET A 79 -20.84 -25.44 6.21
N ALA A 80 -19.70 -25.62 6.88
CA ALA A 80 -19.31 -26.91 7.43
C ALA A 80 -20.31 -27.43 8.48
N VAL A 81 -20.82 -26.57 9.36
CA VAL A 81 -21.85 -26.95 10.34
C VAL A 81 -23.16 -27.33 9.66
N GLU A 82 -23.61 -26.55 8.66
CA GLU A 82 -24.84 -26.85 7.91
C GLU A 82 -24.77 -28.23 7.22
N LEU A 83 -23.60 -28.56 6.67
CA LEU A 83 -23.32 -29.85 6.04
C LEU A 83 -23.13 -31.01 7.03
N GLY A 84 -23.26 -30.72 8.33
CA GLY A 84 -23.23 -31.70 9.40
C GLY A 84 -21.83 -32.02 9.89
N ALA A 85 -20.91 -31.06 9.99
CA ALA A 85 -19.74 -31.22 10.85
C ALA A 85 -20.18 -31.33 12.31
N ASP A 86 -19.56 -32.22 13.09
CA ASP A 86 -19.88 -32.34 14.53
C ASP A 86 -19.25 -31.21 15.35
N ARG A 87 -18.16 -30.62 14.82
CA ARG A 87 -17.42 -29.53 15.44
C ARG A 87 -16.63 -28.73 14.42
N VAL A 88 -16.56 -27.41 14.61
CA VAL A 88 -15.65 -26.53 13.87
C VAL A 88 -14.77 -25.72 14.83
N SER A 89 -13.47 -25.68 14.54
CA SER A 89 -12.51 -24.76 15.16
C SER A 89 -12.02 -23.80 14.08
N ALA A 90 -12.30 -22.51 14.25
CA ALA A 90 -12.01 -21.48 13.27
C ALA A 90 -10.85 -20.60 13.76
N LEU A 91 -9.86 -20.36 12.90
CA LEU A 91 -8.68 -19.55 13.20
C LEU A 91 -8.70 -18.26 12.37
N GLU A 92 -8.54 -17.13 13.03
CA GLU A 92 -8.35 -15.82 12.38
C GLU A 92 -7.22 -15.09 13.11
N VAL A 93 -6.20 -14.66 12.37
CA VAL A 93 -5.04 -13.95 12.95
C VAL A 93 -5.39 -12.48 13.24
N PHE A 94 -6.26 -11.90 12.43
CA PHE A 94 -6.64 -10.51 12.49
C PHE A 94 -7.80 -10.28 13.45
N ASP A 95 -7.49 -9.79 14.66
CA ASP A 95 -8.45 -9.73 15.77
C ASP A 95 -9.78 -9.01 15.47
N PRO A 96 -9.83 -7.88 14.71
CA PRO A 96 -11.10 -7.27 14.31
C PRO A 96 -12.00 -8.21 13.50
N MET A 97 -11.43 -8.97 12.56
CA MET A 97 -12.17 -9.97 11.80
C MET A 97 -12.54 -11.16 12.68
N ALA A 98 -11.67 -11.60 13.59
CA ALA A 98 -12.01 -12.66 14.55
C ALA A 98 -13.20 -12.25 15.46
N LYS A 99 -13.26 -10.99 15.88
CA LYS A 99 -14.41 -10.42 16.61
C LYS A 99 -15.66 -10.37 15.73
N CYS A 100 -15.52 -9.96 14.47
CA CYS A 100 -16.60 -9.97 13.48
C CYS A 100 -17.18 -11.38 13.29
N ALA A 101 -16.33 -12.38 13.04
CA ALA A 101 -16.73 -13.79 12.92
C ALA A 101 -17.49 -14.30 14.13
N ARG A 102 -17.03 -13.98 15.36
CA ARG A 102 -17.77 -14.36 16.59
C ARG A 102 -19.17 -13.77 16.64
N GLN A 103 -19.35 -12.54 16.17
CA GLN A 103 -20.67 -11.91 16.11
C GLN A 103 -21.55 -12.57 15.06
N ILE A 104 -21.02 -12.83 13.87
CA ILE A 104 -21.71 -13.46 12.75
C ILE A 104 -22.16 -14.88 13.10
N VAL A 105 -21.23 -15.73 13.56
CA VAL A 105 -21.51 -17.12 13.98
C VAL A 105 -22.61 -17.16 15.05
N LYS A 106 -22.53 -16.26 16.04
CA LYS A 106 -23.55 -16.14 17.09
C LYS A 106 -24.90 -15.69 16.54
N ALA A 107 -24.94 -14.72 15.63
CA ALA A 107 -26.17 -14.21 15.03
C ALA A 107 -26.89 -15.29 14.19
N ASN A 108 -26.10 -16.13 13.50
CA ASN A 108 -26.59 -17.26 12.71
C ASN A 108 -26.86 -18.53 13.55
N GLN A 109 -26.76 -18.44 14.88
CA GLN A 109 -27.04 -19.55 15.83
C GLN A 109 -26.17 -20.79 15.59
N VAL A 110 -24.96 -20.58 15.08
CA VAL A 110 -23.97 -21.65 14.84
C VAL A 110 -23.08 -21.78 16.08
N HIS A 111 -22.79 -23.02 16.50
CA HIS A 111 -22.00 -23.31 17.70
C HIS A 111 -20.54 -23.60 17.35
N ASP A 112 -19.78 -22.56 16.99
CA ASP A 112 -18.36 -22.70 16.60
C ASP A 112 -17.39 -21.96 17.55
N LYS A 113 -16.15 -22.46 17.61
CA LYS A 113 -15.07 -21.86 18.40
C LYS A 113 -14.15 -21.04 17.49
N VAL A 114 -14.27 -19.71 17.55
CA VAL A 114 -13.37 -18.78 16.83
C VAL A 114 -12.20 -18.35 17.72
N ILE A 115 -10.98 -18.69 17.30
CA ILE A 115 -9.73 -18.44 18.00
C ILE A 115 -8.97 -17.32 17.29
N SER A 116 -8.66 -16.23 18.00
CA SER A 116 -7.83 -15.14 17.47
C SER A 116 -6.35 -15.58 17.50
N SER A 117 -5.89 -16.27 16.46
CA SER A 117 -4.51 -16.78 16.37
C SER A 117 -4.14 -17.15 14.93
N ARG A 118 -2.85 -17.11 14.62
CA ARG A 118 -2.32 -17.69 13.38
C ARG A 118 -2.14 -19.19 13.54
N SER A 119 -2.51 -19.97 12.53
CA SER A 119 -2.34 -21.43 12.54
C SER A 119 -0.92 -21.88 12.84
N THR A 120 0.08 -21.21 12.27
CA THR A 120 1.51 -21.53 12.43
C THR A 120 2.06 -21.27 13.83
N ASP A 121 1.35 -20.51 14.67
CA ASP A 121 1.78 -20.18 16.02
C ASP A 121 1.26 -21.21 17.06
N LEU A 122 0.46 -22.18 16.60
CA LEU A 122 -0.16 -23.18 17.45
C LEU A 122 0.59 -24.52 17.34
N GLU A 123 1.05 -25.04 18.48
CA GLU A 123 1.56 -26.41 18.57
C GLU A 123 0.43 -27.44 18.67
N GLN A 124 -0.73 -27.02 19.20
CA GLN A 124 -1.96 -27.80 19.31
C GLN A 124 -3.16 -26.87 19.46
N LEU A 125 -4.36 -27.33 19.09
CA LEU A 125 -5.60 -26.62 19.38
C LEU A 125 -5.91 -26.74 20.88
N ASN A 126 -5.90 -25.60 21.60
CA ASN A 126 -6.01 -25.53 23.05
C ASN A 126 -7.15 -26.40 23.63
N GLY A 127 -6.77 -27.44 24.38
CA GLY A 127 -7.65 -28.21 25.26
C GLY A 127 -8.52 -29.28 24.59
N ASP A 128 -8.33 -29.55 23.30
CA ASP A 128 -9.20 -30.47 22.55
C ASP A 128 -8.66 -31.90 22.54
N VAL A 129 -9.49 -32.85 22.99
CA VAL A 129 -9.13 -34.27 23.11
C VAL A 129 -9.01 -34.94 21.73
N GLN A 130 -9.71 -34.43 20.71
CA GLN A 130 -9.71 -34.95 19.35
C GLN A 130 -9.22 -33.90 18.36
N ARG A 131 -8.15 -34.23 17.61
CA ARG A 131 -7.62 -33.39 16.55
C ARG A 131 -8.62 -33.30 15.37
N PRO A 132 -8.70 -32.16 14.67
CA PRO A 132 -9.43 -32.03 13.42
C PRO A 132 -9.01 -33.10 12.40
N ASN A 133 -9.95 -33.56 11.60
CA ASN A 133 -9.73 -34.51 10.51
C ASN A 133 -10.17 -33.96 9.14
N VAL A 134 -10.63 -32.70 9.10
CA VAL A 134 -10.84 -31.92 7.87
C VAL A 134 -10.18 -30.55 8.04
N ILE A 135 -9.42 -30.08 7.05
CA ILE A 135 -9.01 -28.68 6.93
C ILE A 135 -9.86 -28.04 5.83
N VAL A 136 -10.35 -26.85 6.09
CA VAL A 136 -10.79 -25.92 5.04
C VAL A 136 -10.00 -24.63 5.19
N ALA A 137 -9.42 -24.14 4.10
CA ALA A 137 -8.65 -22.90 4.14
C ALA A 137 -8.73 -22.20 2.80
N GLU A 138 -9.05 -20.92 2.84
CA GLU A 138 -8.96 -20.01 1.72
C GLU A 138 -7.93 -18.95 2.11
N VAL A 139 -6.69 -19.21 1.69
CA VAL A 139 -5.48 -18.44 2.06
C VAL A 139 -4.60 -18.25 0.81
N PHE A 140 -5.28 -18.03 -0.31
CA PHE A 140 -4.69 -17.95 -1.64
C PHE A 140 -4.79 -16.52 -2.16
N ASP A 141 -3.81 -16.09 -2.94
CA ASP A 141 -3.83 -14.84 -3.68
C ASP A 141 -3.73 -15.10 -5.19
N THR A 142 -3.56 -14.04 -5.98
CA THR A 142 -3.32 -14.14 -7.42
C THR A 142 -2.10 -15.02 -7.76
N GLU A 143 -1.08 -15.09 -6.90
CA GLU A 143 0.09 -15.98 -7.07
C GLU A 143 -0.11 -17.38 -6.47
N LEU A 144 -1.31 -17.70 -5.96
CA LEU A 144 -1.67 -18.89 -5.17
C LEU A 144 -0.97 -18.93 -3.80
N ILE A 145 0.35 -18.76 -3.77
CA ILE A 145 1.21 -19.00 -2.61
C ILE A 145 1.62 -17.74 -1.86
N GLY A 146 1.32 -16.54 -2.37
CA GLY A 146 1.86 -15.27 -1.85
C GLY A 146 1.34 -14.89 -0.45
N GLU A 147 0.21 -15.47 -0.03
CA GLU A 147 -0.32 -15.35 1.34
C GLU A 147 0.14 -16.48 2.29
N GLY A 148 1.09 -17.31 1.84
CA GLY A 148 1.73 -18.33 2.66
C GLY A 148 0.95 -19.65 2.75
N ALA A 149 0.11 -19.95 1.75
CA ALA A 149 -0.64 -21.20 1.65
C ALA A 149 0.23 -22.44 1.94
N LEU A 150 1.41 -22.53 1.33
CA LEU A 150 2.34 -23.67 1.50
C LEU A 150 2.70 -23.91 2.97
N ARG A 151 3.06 -22.83 3.69
CA ARG A 151 3.44 -22.94 5.10
C ARG A 151 2.25 -23.30 5.96
N THR A 152 1.10 -22.67 5.71
CA THR A 152 -0.17 -22.88 6.42
C THR A 152 -0.62 -24.33 6.35
N PHE A 153 -0.69 -24.92 5.15
CA PHE A 153 -1.10 -26.31 4.99
C PHE A 153 -0.09 -27.28 5.62
N ARG A 154 1.21 -27.11 5.36
CA ARG A 154 2.23 -28.02 5.92
C ARG A 154 2.23 -28.03 7.45
N ASP A 155 2.22 -26.87 8.10
CA ASP A 155 2.21 -26.83 9.57
C ASP A 155 0.91 -27.35 10.19
N ALA A 156 -0.23 -27.10 9.55
CA ALA A 156 -1.50 -27.64 10.01
C ALA A 156 -1.52 -29.18 9.93
N LEU A 157 -1.05 -29.75 8.82
CA LEU A 157 -0.94 -31.19 8.61
C LEU A 157 0.00 -31.85 9.62
N ASP A 158 1.15 -31.23 9.89
CA ASP A 158 2.16 -31.79 10.80
C ASP A 158 1.73 -31.71 12.28
N ASN A 159 1.09 -30.61 12.68
CA ASN A 159 0.92 -30.28 14.10
C ASN A 159 -0.54 -30.33 14.58
N LEU A 160 -1.48 -29.87 13.75
CA LEU A 160 -2.83 -29.55 14.23
C LEU A 160 -3.84 -30.66 14.01
N VAL A 161 -3.69 -31.47 12.96
CA VAL A 161 -4.73 -32.42 12.52
C VAL A 161 -4.39 -33.88 12.78
N ALA A 162 -5.39 -34.74 12.58
CA ALA A 162 -5.25 -36.19 12.66
C ALA A 162 -4.64 -36.78 11.36
N PRO A 163 -3.94 -37.93 11.42
CA PRO A 163 -3.48 -38.62 10.22
C PRO A 163 -4.62 -38.95 9.27
N GLY A 164 -4.39 -38.82 7.96
CA GLY A 164 -5.42 -39.02 6.94
C GLY A 164 -6.45 -37.88 6.89
N CYS A 165 -6.10 -36.70 7.41
CA CYS A 165 -6.91 -35.50 7.26
C CYS A 165 -7.21 -35.22 5.79
N ARG A 166 -8.46 -34.86 5.50
CA ARG A 166 -8.87 -34.37 4.17
C ARG A 166 -8.81 -32.86 4.13
N VAL A 167 -8.46 -32.28 2.99
CA VAL A 167 -8.28 -30.82 2.84
C VAL A 167 -9.16 -30.28 1.71
N VAL A 168 -9.80 -29.13 1.96
CA VAL A 168 -10.57 -28.36 0.97
C VAL A 168 -9.93 -26.97 0.82
N PRO A 169 -9.36 -26.63 -0.35
CA PRO A 169 -9.17 -27.49 -1.54
C PRO A 169 -8.13 -28.59 -1.32
N SER A 170 -8.23 -29.70 -2.07
CA SER A 170 -7.30 -30.83 -1.93
C SER A 170 -6.02 -30.63 -2.74
N THR A 171 -6.11 -30.10 -3.97
CA THR A 171 -4.95 -29.85 -4.83
C THR A 171 -5.08 -28.53 -5.59
N ALA A 172 -3.95 -28.00 -6.07
CA ALA A 172 -3.90 -26.84 -6.96
C ALA A 172 -2.99 -27.08 -8.15
N ARG A 173 -3.26 -26.40 -9.27
CA ARG A 173 -2.40 -26.40 -10.45
C ARG A 173 -2.11 -24.99 -10.90
N MET A 174 -0.83 -24.68 -11.09
CA MET A 174 -0.36 -23.40 -11.63
C MET A 174 -0.09 -23.56 -13.13
N TRP A 175 -0.73 -22.73 -13.94
CA TRP A 175 -0.63 -22.72 -15.38
C TRP A 175 0.11 -21.47 -15.85
N LEU A 176 0.85 -21.61 -16.95
CA LEU A 176 1.44 -20.46 -17.64
C LEU A 176 1.32 -20.60 -19.16
N THR A 177 1.27 -19.47 -19.85
CA THR A 177 1.36 -19.39 -21.32
C THR A 177 2.39 -18.33 -21.73
N PRO A 178 3.44 -18.70 -22.48
CA PRO A 178 4.37 -17.74 -23.07
C PRO A 178 3.71 -16.99 -24.24
N ILE A 179 3.85 -15.67 -24.27
CA ILE A 179 3.23 -14.81 -25.28
C ILE A 179 4.22 -13.84 -25.91
N GLN A 180 3.97 -13.48 -27.17
CA GLN A 180 4.53 -12.28 -27.81
C GLN A 180 3.45 -11.18 -27.80
N GLY A 181 3.75 -9.98 -27.32
CA GLY A 181 2.76 -8.91 -27.19
C GLY A 181 3.37 -7.56 -26.84
N VAL A 182 3.42 -6.66 -27.83
CA VAL A 182 3.97 -5.31 -27.69
C VAL A 182 3.25 -4.50 -26.60
N PHE A 183 1.96 -4.75 -26.40
CA PHE A 183 1.20 -4.09 -25.34
C PHE A 183 1.76 -4.42 -23.94
N LEU A 184 2.01 -5.71 -23.67
CA LEU A 184 2.51 -6.16 -22.36
C LEU A 184 4.00 -5.82 -22.17
N SER A 185 4.81 -5.83 -23.23
CA SER A 185 6.22 -5.47 -23.11
C SER A 185 6.41 -4.03 -22.63
N LYS A 186 5.47 -3.10 -22.89
CA LYS A 186 5.55 -1.69 -22.45
C LYS A 186 5.47 -1.50 -20.94
N PHE A 187 5.00 -2.49 -20.18
CA PHE A 187 4.98 -2.43 -18.72
C PHE A 187 6.35 -2.75 -18.09
N ASP A 188 7.29 -3.29 -18.88
CA ASP A 188 8.60 -3.73 -18.40
C ASP A 188 9.77 -3.15 -19.20
N ALA A 189 9.67 -2.98 -20.51
CA ALA A 189 10.75 -2.45 -21.32
C ALA A 189 11.05 -0.98 -20.96
N PRO A 190 12.32 -0.59 -20.75
CA PRO A 190 12.71 0.82 -20.64
C PRO A 190 12.24 1.61 -21.88
N PRO A 191 11.59 2.78 -21.72
CA PRO A 191 11.13 3.59 -22.84
C PRO A 191 12.28 4.06 -23.74
N ARG A 192 12.06 4.10 -25.05
CA ARG A 192 13.00 4.72 -26.01
C ARG A 192 12.47 6.07 -26.45
N LEU A 193 13.36 7.03 -26.72
CA LEU A 193 12.92 8.36 -27.14
C LEU A 193 12.27 8.30 -28.53
N PRO A 194 11.30 9.20 -28.85
CA PRO A 194 10.63 9.19 -30.15
C PRO A 194 11.62 9.22 -31.33
N GLY A 195 11.48 8.23 -32.23
CA GLY A 195 12.36 8.04 -33.39
C GLY A 195 13.60 7.15 -33.14
N ASP A 196 13.80 6.65 -31.92
CA ASP A 196 14.78 5.58 -31.63
C ASP A 196 14.14 4.20 -31.79
N GLU A 197 14.45 3.53 -32.90
CA GLU A 197 14.00 2.15 -33.17
C GLU A 197 14.85 1.10 -32.43
N GLY A 198 15.95 1.51 -31.77
CA GLY A 198 16.91 0.62 -31.13
C GLY A 198 17.79 -0.15 -32.12
N SER A 199 18.81 -0.82 -31.59
CA SER A 199 19.67 -1.71 -32.37
C SER A 199 19.07 -3.11 -32.50
N ASN A 200 18.86 -3.57 -33.74
CA ASN A 200 18.47 -4.96 -34.01
C ASN A 200 19.61 -5.98 -33.79
N SER A 201 20.85 -5.53 -33.56
CA SER A 201 22.04 -6.41 -33.55
C SER A 201 22.75 -6.53 -32.19
N ASN A 202 22.44 -5.68 -31.22
CA ASN A 202 23.12 -5.67 -29.92
C ASN A 202 22.17 -6.15 -28.82
N GLU A 203 22.46 -7.33 -28.25
CA GLU A 203 21.71 -7.88 -27.12
C GLU A 203 21.75 -6.99 -25.88
N GLU A 204 22.72 -6.09 -25.77
CA GLU A 204 22.92 -5.17 -24.63
C GLU A 204 22.36 -3.75 -24.84
N ASP A 205 21.66 -3.50 -25.95
CA ASP A 205 21.22 -2.14 -26.29
C ASP A 205 20.06 -1.65 -25.40
N SER A 206 20.37 -0.77 -24.44
CA SER A 206 19.42 -0.24 -23.46
C SER A 206 19.81 1.19 -23.04
N PRO A 207 18.86 2.14 -23.03
CA PRO A 207 19.08 3.50 -22.51
C PRO A 207 19.54 3.57 -21.05
N LEU A 208 19.36 2.48 -20.29
CA LEU A 208 19.78 2.37 -18.89
C LEU A 208 21.20 1.79 -18.71
N GLY A 209 21.89 1.48 -19.81
CA GLY A 209 23.23 0.89 -19.86
C GLY A 209 23.29 -0.58 -19.45
N VAL A 210 22.15 -1.21 -19.15
CA VAL A 210 22.03 -2.62 -18.76
C VAL A 210 20.71 -3.19 -19.27
N VAL A 211 20.70 -4.48 -19.60
CA VAL A 211 19.47 -5.25 -19.83
C VAL A 211 18.96 -5.74 -18.49
N CYS A 212 17.88 -5.15 -18.00
CA CYS A 212 17.31 -5.48 -16.71
C CYS A 212 16.33 -6.65 -16.85
N PRO A 213 16.33 -7.62 -15.93
CA PRO A 213 15.30 -8.65 -15.92
C PRO A 213 13.92 -8.11 -15.49
N GLY A 214 13.87 -6.93 -14.86
CA GLY A 214 12.63 -6.28 -14.43
C GLY A 214 12.48 -6.23 -12.90
N SER A 215 11.28 -5.88 -12.44
CA SER A 215 10.87 -6.02 -11.03
C SER A 215 10.54 -7.47 -10.71
N SER A 216 10.89 -7.90 -9.49
CA SER A 216 10.53 -9.21 -8.93
C SER A 216 9.18 -9.23 -8.22
N ALA A 217 8.51 -8.07 -8.15
CA ALA A 217 7.14 -7.97 -7.66
C ALA A 217 6.17 -8.50 -8.72
N VAL A 218 5.11 -9.16 -8.26
CA VAL A 218 4.01 -9.61 -9.11
C VAL A 218 3.38 -8.44 -9.85
N PHE A 219 2.96 -8.72 -11.08
CA PHE A 219 2.09 -7.84 -11.83
C PHE A 219 0.74 -8.53 -12.00
N ASP A 220 -0.13 -8.32 -11.02
CA ASP A 220 -1.52 -8.74 -11.01
C ASP A 220 -2.34 -7.87 -11.97
N CYS A 221 -3.15 -8.52 -12.80
CA CYS A 221 -3.93 -7.84 -13.84
C CYS A 221 -5.17 -8.65 -14.25
N GLN A 222 -6.27 -7.97 -14.57
CA GLN A 222 -7.44 -8.57 -15.22
C GLN A 222 -7.09 -8.87 -16.69
N ILE A 223 -6.25 -9.88 -16.95
CA ILE A 223 -5.80 -10.19 -18.33
C ILE A 223 -6.96 -10.58 -19.26
N SER A 224 -8.12 -10.91 -18.69
CA SER A 224 -9.39 -11.08 -19.41
C SER A 224 -9.85 -9.83 -20.17
N GLN A 225 -9.38 -8.63 -19.78
CA GLN A 225 -9.67 -7.36 -20.46
C GLN A 225 -8.65 -6.99 -21.54
N ILE A 226 -7.55 -7.73 -21.65
CA ILE A 226 -6.59 -7.53 -22.72
C ILE A 226 -7.20 -8.12 -23.99
N ASP A 227 -7.40 -7.28 -25.00
CA ASP A 227 -7.83 -7.72 -26.32
C ASP A 227 -6.86 -8.81 -26.86
N PRO A 228 -7.36 -10.03 -27.16
CA PRO A 228 -6.53 -11.10 -27.70
C PRO A 228 -5.78 -10.74 -28.98
N SER A 229 -6.17 -9.69 -29.71
CA SER A 229 -5.41 -9.21 -30.87
C SER A 229 -4.09 -8.52 -30.49
N LYS A 230 -3.89 -8.15 -29.22
CA LYS A 230 -2.70 -7.44 -28.72
C LYS A 230 -1.55 -8.37 -28.35
N PHE A 231 -1.76 -9.67 -28.38
CA PHE A 231 -0.72 -10.67 -28.11
C PHE A 231 -0.96 -11.96 -28.91
N ALA A 232 0.07 -12.80 -28.99
CA ALA A 232 0.06 -14.07 -29.67
C ALA A 232 0.64 -15.14 -28.74
N CYS A 233 -0.15 -16.18 -28.43
CA CYS A 233 0.32 -17.29 -27.59
C CYS A 233 1.33 -18.16 -28.35
N LEU A 234 2.54 -18.29 -27.84
CA LEU A 234 3.61 -19.07 -28.48
C LEU A 234 3.48 -20.57 -28.23
N SER A 235 2.61 -20.97 -27.31
CA SER A 235 2.21 -22.34 -27.08
C SER A 235 0.80 -22.41 -26.51
N GLU A 236 0.27 -23.63 -26.40
CA GLU A 236 -0.83 -23.90 -25.47
C GLU A 236 -0.37 -23.69 -24.01
N PRO A 237 -1.30 -23.45 -23.06
CA PRO A 237 -1.00 -23.43 -21.63
C PRO A 237 -0.23 -24.65 -21.13
N ILE A 238 0.68 -24.42 -20.20
CA ILE A 238 1.60 -25.43 -19.64
C ILE A 238 1.41 -25.48 -18.14
N LEU A 239 1.37 -26.70 -17.60
CA LEU A 239 1.39 -26.93 -16.15
C LEU A 239 2.78 -26.62 -15.59
N ALA A 240 2.88 -25.52 -14.85
CA ALA A 240 4.10 -25.10 -14.18
C ALA A 240 4.33 -25.94 -12.92
N PHE A 241 3.36 -25.95 -12.02
CA PHE A 241 3.42 -26.64 -10.73
C PHE A 241 2.08 -27.30 -10.41
N ASP A 242 2.15 -28.41 -9.68
CA ASP A 242 1.04 -29.10 -9.06
C ASP A 242 1.29 -29.20 -7.56
N PHE A 243 0.33 -28.76 -6.76
CA PHE A 243 0.41 -28.75 -5.30
C PHE A 243 -0.63 -29.72 -4.73
N ASP A 244 -0.18 -30.57 -3.82
CA ASP A 244 -1.04 -31.47 -3.03
C ASP A 244 -1.09 -30.96 -1.59
N PHE A 245 -2.24 -30.44 -1.19
CA PHE A 245 -2.44 -29.87 0.15
C PHE A 245 -2.86 -30.92 1.19
N GLU A 246 -2.95 -32.21 0.83
CA GLU A 246 -3.26 -33.30 1.78
C GLU A 246 -2.00 -34.01 2.30
N SER A 247 -0.82 -33.73 1.74
CA SER A 247 0.44 -34.37 2.11
C SER A 247 1.51 -33.36 2.52
N SER A 248 1.86 -33.29 3.80
CA SER A 248 2.87 -32.35 4.28
C SER A 248 4.25 -32.57 3.62
N SER A 249 4.53 -33.81 3.24
CA SER A 249 5.79 -34.21 2.57
C SER A 249 5.89 -33.80 1.11
N SER A 250 4.78 -33.53 0.42
CA SER A 250 4.78 -33.04 -0.97
C SER A 250 4.98 -31.53 -1.04
N ILE A 251 4.63 -30.79 0.03
CA ILE A 251 4.70 -29.33 0.09
C ILE A 251 6.15 -28.85 0.27
N LYS A 252 6.78 -28.53 -0.86
CA LYS A 252 8.09 -27.88 -0.93
C LYS A 252 7.95 -26.37 -0.90
N PHE A 253 8.93 -25.68 -0.33
CA PHE A 253 8.99 -24.22 -0.36
C PHE A 253 9.83 -23.71 -1.52
N ASP A 254 10.93 -24.38 -1.80
CA ASP A 254 11.80 -24.02 -2.91
C ASP A 254 11.72 -25.15 -3.95
N GLU A 255 11.23 -24.82 -5.13
CA GLU A 255 11.20 -25.76 -6.25
C GLU A 255 11.56 -25.05 -7.55
N SER A 256 12.30 -25.74 -8.41
CA SER A 256 12.55 -25.32 -9.78
C SER A 256 12.40 -26.50 -10.72
N LEU A 257 11.52 -26.35 -11.69
CA LEU A 257 11.14 -27.39 -12.65
C LEU A 257 11.36 -26.88 -14.06
N SER A 258 11.86 -27.76 -14.92
CA SER A 258 11.95 -27.47 -16.35
C SER A 258 10.77 -28.12 -17.08
N ARG A 259 10.08 -27.32 -17.88
CA ARG A 259 9.02 -27.75 -18.80
C ARG A 259 9.51 -27.56 -20.23
N THR A 260 9.15 -28.48 -21.11
CA THR A 260 9.45 -28.37 -22.55
C THR A 260 8.15 -28.33 -23.31
N VAL A 261 8.03 -27.36 -24.23
CA VAL A 261 6.85 -27.18 -25.07
C VAL A 261 7.29 -26.93 -26.51
N LYS A 262 6.45 -27.34 -27.47
CA LYS A 262 6.67 -26.98 -28.88
C LYS A 262 5.98 -25.65 -29.18
N CYS A 263 6.72 -24.74 -29.80
CA CYS A 263 6.19 -23.46 -30.23
C CYS A 263 5.13 -23.65 -31.31
N SER A 264 3.92 -23.13 -31.10
CA SER A 264 2.84 -23.16 -32.08
C SER A 264 3.07 -22.20 -33.24
N GLN A 265 3.86 -21.14 -33.01
CA GLN A 265 4.23 -20.11 -33.98
C GLN A 265 5.60 -19.52 -33.65
N SER A 266 6.25 -18.92 -34.64
CA SER A 266 7.52 -18.21 -34.44
C SER A 266 7.29 -16.90 -33.69
N GLY A 267 8.17 -16.56 -32.74
CA GLY A 267 8.08 -15.30 -32.02
C GLY A 267 9.09 -15.15 -30.89
N ARG A 268 9.05 -13.99 -30.23
CA ARG A 268 9.81 -13.68 -29.01
C ARG A 268 8.90 -13.80 -27.79
N VAL A 269 9.42 -14.35 -26.69
CA VAL A 269 8.70 -14.36 -25.41
C VAL A 269 8.80 -12.96 -24.80
N ASP A 270 7.72 -12.19 -24.86
CA ASP A 270 7.63 -10.86 -24.25
C ASP A 270 7.16 -10.93 -22.80
N ALA A 271 6.28 -11.90 -22.49
CA ALA A 271 5.77 -12.14 -21.15
C ALA A 271 5.26 -13.59 -20.99
N PHE A 272 4.95 -13.95 -19.75
CA PHE A 272 4.18 -15.13 -19.39
C PHE A 272 2.88 -14.70 -18.73
N LEU A 273 1.76 -15.25 -19.19
CA LEU A 273 0.46 -15.12 -18.54
C LEU A 273 0.28 -16.31 -17.60
N VAL A 274 -0.01 -16.05 -16.34
CA VAL A 274 -0.01 -17.06 -15.26
C VAL A 274 -1.32 -17.01 -14.49
N TRP A 275 -1.88 -18.17 -14.18
CA TRP A 275 -3.09 -18.34 -13.38
C TRP A 275 -3.10 -19.73 -12.75
N TRP A 276 -4.04 -20.00 -11.85
CA TRP A 276 -4.16 -21.29 -11.19
C TRP A 276 -5.59 -21.83 -11.19
N ASP A 277 -5.72 -23.12 -10.94
CA ASP A 277 -6.97 -23.75 -10.56
C ASP A 277 -6.81 -24.55 -9.25
N LEU A 278 -7.93 -24.76 -8.56
CA LEU A 278 -8.03 -25.53 -7.33
C LEU A 278 -9.01 -26.68 -7.55
N ASP A 279 -8.62 -27.91 -7.26
CA ASP A 279 -9.55 -29.04 -7.13
C ASP A 279 -10.03 -29.11 -5.67
N MET A 280 -11.33 -28.90 -5.47
CA MET A 280 -11.93 -28.75 -4.15
C MET A 280 -11.88 -30.04 -3.33
N ASP A 281 -11.91 -31.21 -3.99
CA ASP A 281 -12.07 -32.51 -3.33
C ASP A 281 -11.14 -33.61 -3.90
N GLY A 282 -10.29 -33.29 -4.88
CA GLY A 282 -9.35 -34.25 -5.47
C GLY A 282 -10.04 -35.35 -6.29
N LYS A 283 -11.31 -35.18 -6.66
CA LYS A 283 -12.07 -36.12 -7.51
C LYS A 283 -12.18 -35.63 -8.95
N GLY A 284 -11.63 -34.46 -9.27
CA GLY A 284 -11.59 -33.91 -10.62
C GLY A 284 -12.95 -33.43 -11.16
N GLY A 285 -13.88 -33.07 -10.26
CA GLY A 285 -15.22 -32.61 -10.64
C GLY A 285 -15.57 -31.18 -10.21
N ASN A 286 -15.00 -30.70 -9.10
CA ASN A 286 -15.33 -29.42 -8.48
C ASN A 286 -14.08 -28.53 -8.47
N PHE A 287 -14.08 -27.47 -9.30
CA PHE A 287 -12.90 -26.62 -9.47
C PHE A 287 -13.19 -25.15 -9.21
N ILE A 288 -12.25 -24.40 -8.66
CA ILE A 288 -12.14 -22.95 -8.91
C ILE A 288 -11.10 -22.80 -10.01
N ASP A 289 -11.40 -22.01 -11.05
CA ASP A 289 -10.52 -21.84 -12.21
C ASP A 289 -10.33 -20.36 -12.51
N MET A 290 -9.07 -19.90 -12.43
CA MET A 290 -8.68 -18.52 -12.71
C MET A 290 -8.27 -18.29 -14.16
N ALA A 291 -8.51 -19.24 -15.06
CA ALA A 291 -8.25 -19.08 -16.48
C ALA A 291 -8.96 -17.83 -17.04
N PRO A 292 -8.29 -17.04 -17.90
CA PRO A 292 -8.88 -15.83 -18.44
C PRO A 292 -10.04 -16.14 -19.39
N LYS A 293 -10.96 -15.17 -19.57
CA LYS A 293 -12.20 -15.28 -20.35
C LYS A 293 -12.02 -15.86 -21.77
N TRP A 294 -10.88 -15.62 -22.40
CA TRP A 294 -10.56 -16.08 -23.76
C TRP A 294 -9.80 -17.41 -23.81
N SER A 295 -9.44 -18.00 -22.66
CA SER A 295 -8.75 -19.29 -22.60
C SER A 295 -9.64 -20.41 -23.12
N LYS A 296 -9.12 -21.21 -24.06
CA LYS A 296 -9.82 -22.38 -24.61
C LYS A 296 -9.70 -23.62 -23.73
N GLN A 297 -8.85 -23.58 -22.72
CA GLN A 297 -8.56 -24.72 -21.83
C GLN A 297 -9.20 -24.55 -20.44
N ALA A 298 -10.09 -23.57 -20.27
CA ALA A 298 -10.81 -23.37 -19.02
C ALA A 298 -11.65 -24.61 -18.68
N LEU A 299 -11.59 -25.03 -17.42
CA LEU A 299 -12.33 -26.16 -16.85
C LEU A 299 -13.81 -25.81 -16.63
N LYS A 300 -14.10 -24.51 -16.46
CA LYS A 300 -15.45 -23.98 -16.25
C LYS A 300 -15.65 -22.65 -16.99
N PRO A 301 -16.91 -22.22 -17.21
CA PRO A 301 -17.20 -20.88 -17.70
C PRO A 301 -16.59 -19.82 -16.78
N TYR A 302 -15.94 -18.82 -17.38
CA TYR A 302 -15.28 -17.72 -16.68
C TYR A 302 -16.21 -17.03 -15.66
N GLN A 303 -15.67 -16.81 -14.45
CA GLN A 303 -16.33 -16.08 -13.37
C GLN A 303 -15.45 -14.90 -12.96
N TRP A 304 -16.01 -13.71 -12.99
CA TRP A 304 -15.31 -12.48 -12.61
C TRP A 304 -15.15 -12.39 -11.09
N ARG A 305 -13.98 -11.91 -10.64
CA ARG A 305 -13.64 -11.57 -9.25
C ARG A 305 -12.43 -10.61 -9.25
N ASP A 306 -12.13 -9.93 -8.14
CA ASP A 306 -11.01 -8.98 -8.04
C ASP A 306 -9.96 -9.35 -6.99
N HIS A 307 -10.36 -9.96 -5.87
CA HIS A 307 -9.41 -10.49 -4.86
C HIS A 307 -8.46 -11.54 -5.44
N TRP A 308 -8.89 -12.27 -6.48
CA TRP A 308 -8.03 -13.09 -7.32
C TRP A 308 -8.10 -12.64 -8.78
N MET A 309 -6.93 -12.55 -9.40
CA MET A 309 -6.79 -12.16 -10.79
C MET A 309 -5.91 -13.18 -11.53
N GLN A 310 -5.28 -12.74 -12.60
CA GLN A 310 -4.18 -13.45 -13.22
C GLN A 310 -2.91 -12.61 -13.06
N ALA A 311 -1.75 -13.19 -13.31
CA ALA A 311 -0.46 -12.51 -13.20
C ALA A 311 0.28 -12.48 -14.54
N VAL A 312 1.09 -11.44 -14.71
CA VAL A 312 2.02 -11.29 -15.85
C VAL A 312 3.45 -11.32 -15.32
N TYR A 313 4.27 -12.23 -15.84
CA TYR A 313 5.71 -12.27 -15.54
C TYR A 313 6.52 -11.95 -16.79
N PHE A 314 7.70 -11.39 -16.61
CA PHE A 314 8.60 -11.04 -17.71
C PHE A 314 9.84 -11.92 -17.67
N PRO A 315 10.29 -12.48 -18.82
CA PRO A 315 11.48 -13.33 -18.86
C PRO A 315 12.74 -12.54 -18.54
N THR A 316 13.80 -13.21 -18.10
CA THR A 316 15.12 -12.58 -17.93
C THR A 316 15.85 -12.50 -19.27
N HIS A 317 15.69 -13.52 -20.12
CA HIS A 317 16.19 -13.54 -21.50
C HIS A 317 15.26 -12.74 -22.43
N LYS A 318 15.31 -11.40 -22.33
CA LYS A 318 14.42 -10.47 -23.05
C LYS A 318 14.43 -10.62 -24.58
N ASN A 319 15.47 -11.23 -25.15
CA ASN A 319 15.67 -11.35 -26.60
C ASN A 319 15.49 -12.78 -27.14
N ALA A 320 15.09 -13.74 -26.30
CA ALA A 320 14.92 -15.13 -26.73
C ALA A 320 13.82 -15.26 -27.80
N ARG A 321 14.21 -15.73 -28.99
CA ARG A 321 13.32 -15.97 -30.14
C ARG A 321 13.24 -17.46 -30.44
N PHE A 322 12.06 -17.89 -30.86
CA PHE A 322 11.74 -19.27 -31.14
C PHE A 322 11.05 -19.40 -32.50
N ASP A 323 11.38 -20.46 -33.24
CA ASP A 323 10.72 -20.80 -34.49
C ASP A 323 9.50 -21.71 -34.27
N ALA A 324 8.50 -21.62 -35.15
CA ALA A 324 7.37 -22.53 -35.16
C ALA A 324 7.84 -24.00 -35.21
N GLY A 325 7.37 -24.82 -34.27
CA GLY A 325 7.77 -26.21 -34.11
C GLY A 325 9.07 -26.45 -33.33
N GLN A 326 9.84 -25.39 -33.01
CA GLN A 326 11.00 -25.49 -32.12
C GLN A 326 10.57 -25.86 -30.71
N GLU A 327 11.40 -26.63 -30.00
CA GLU A 327 11.21 -26.89 -28.59
C GLU A 327 11.77 -25.74 -27.75
N MET A 328 10.89 -25.17 -26.93
CA MET A 328 11.21 -24.14 -25.94
C MET A 328 11.26 -24.79 -24.55
N LYS A 329 12.37 -24.52 -23.84
CA LYS A 329 12.54 -24.90 -22.45
C LYS A 329 12.12 -23.72 -21.57
N ILE A 330 11.14 -23.96 -20.70
CA ILE A 330 10.68 -22.99 -19.69
C ILE A 330 11.15 -23.48 -18.34
N VAL A 331 11.84 -22.62 -17.59
CA VAL A 331 12.17 -22.85 -16.19
C VAL A 331 11.10 -22.16 -15.35
N CYS A 332 10.41 -22.95 -14.54
CA CYS A 332 9.44 -22.49 -13.57
C CYS A 332 10.07 -22.64 -12.20
N SER A 333 10.14 -21.55 -11.43
CA SER A 333 10.69 -21.58 -10.08
C SER A 333 9.75 -20.89 -9.10
N HIS A 334 9.76 -21.37 -7.86
CA HIS A 334 9.11 -20.69 -6.75
C HIS A 334 9.92 -20.81 -5.46
N ASP A 335 9.77 -19.81 -4.60
CA ASP A 335 10.12 -19.87 -3.17
C ASP A 335 8.81 -20.03 -2.35
N GLU A 336 8.87 -19.84 -1.03
CA GLU A 336 7.70 -19.99 -0.16
C GLU A 336 6.53 -19.06 -0.54
N TYR A 337 6.80 -17.91 -1.19
CA TYR A 337 5.83 -16.83 -1.40
C TYR A 337 5.78 -16.28 -2.83
N SER A 338 6.69 -16.67 -3.73
CA SER A 338 6.83 -15.99 -5.01
C SER A 338 7.21 -16.92 -6.15
N LEU A 339 6.74 -16.56 -7.35
CA LEU A 339 7.00 -17.28 -8.59
C LEU A 339 7.96 -16.48 -9.49
N TRP A 340 8.74 -17.16 -10.33
CA TRP A 340 9.42 -16.55 -11.46
C TRP A 340 9.66 -17.56 -12.58
N PHE A 341 9.71 -17.03 -13.80
CA PHE A 341 9.75 -17.83 -15.01
C PHE A 341 10.74 -17.28 -16.01
N ASP A 342 11.33 -18.18 -16.79
CA ASP A 342 12.25 -17.81 -17.84
C ASP A 342 12.23 -18.84 -18.98
N ALA A 343 12.58 -18.42 -20.18
CA ALA A 343 12.54 -19.27 -21.36
C ALA A 343 13.83 -19.17 -22.16
N ALA A 344 14.31 -20.32 -22.64
CA ALA A 344 15.46 -20.42 -23.53
C ALA A 344 15.27 -21.55 -24.55
N PRO A 345 16.01 -21.53 -25.67
CA PRO A 345 16.11 -22.67 -26.58
C PRO A 345 16.46 -23.97 -25.85
N SER A 346 15.85 -25.11 -26.22
CA SER A 346 16.06 -26.38 -25.52
C SER A 346 17.50 -26.91 -25.55
N ASN A 347 18.30 -26.46 -26.52
CA ASN A 347 19.72 -26.75 -26.66
C ASN A 347 20.62 -25.88 -25.78
N GLU A 348 20.10 -24.83 -25.13
CA GLU A 348 20.86 -24.01 -24.19
C GLU A 348 20.87 -24.66 -22.79
N SER A 349 22.08 -24.79 -22.25
CA SER A 349 22.33 -25.46 -20.97
C SER A 349 22.05 -24.59 -19.74
N GLN A 350 21.92 -23.26 -19.89
CA GLN A 350 21.80 -22.33 -18.77
C GLN A 350 20.57 -21.43 -18.91
N VAL A 351 19.62 -21.61 -18.00
CA VAL A 351 18.56 -20.63 -17.71
C VAL A 351 18.67 -20.35 -16.20
N SER A 352 18.51 -19.09 -15.79
CA SER A 352 18.65 -18.74 -14.37
C SER A 352 17.54 -19.40 -13.56
N VAL A 353 17.95 -20.14 -12.53
CA VAL A 353 17.03 -20.66 -11.50
C VAL A 353 16.84 -19.63 -10.39
N GLU A 354 17.76 -18.68 -10.25
CA GLU A 354 17.69 -17.64 -9.22
C GLU A 354 16.63 -16.60 -9.55
N ARG A 355 15.95 -16.12 -8.51
CA ARG A 355 14.94 -15.08 -8.62
C ARG A 355 15.58 -13.79 -9.15
N PRO A 356 15.12 -13.25 -10.29
CA PRO A 356 15.69 -12.05 -10.86
C PRO A 356 15.30 -10.82 -10.04
N TYR A 357 16.21 -9.84 -9.95
CA TYR A 357 15.94 -8.54 -9.34
C TYR A 357 16.34 -7.40 -10.28
N CYS A 358 15.73 -6.24 -10.07
CA CYS A 358 16.06 -5.04 -10.82
C CYS A 358 17.52 -4.64 -10.63
N ILE A 359 18.24 -4.45 -11.75
CA ILE A 359 19.62 -3.95 -11.78
C ILE A 359 19.75 -2.59 -12.46
N CYS A 360 18.67 -2.07 -13.05
CA CYS A 360 18.71 -0.79 -13.79
C CYS A 360 18.28 0.42 -12.96
N ARG A 361 17.76 0.20 -11.75
CA ARG A 361 17.06 1.15 -10.85
C ARG A 361 15.63 1.49 -11.27
N MET A 362 15.32 1.60 -12.56
CA MET A 362 13.97 1.99 -13.04
C MET A 362 12.85 1.11 -12.45
N HIS A 363 12.96 -0.22 -12.54
CA HIS A 363 11.91 -1.13 -12.04
C HIS A 363 11.82 -1.21 -10.51
N ALA A 364 12.79 -0.67 -9.79
CA ALA A 364 12.76 -0.62 -8.33
C ALA A 364 12.00 0.62 -7.82
N PHE A 365 11.92 1.68 -8.64
CA PHE A 365 11.33 2.96 -8.24
C PHE A 365 10.04 3.30 -8.99
N LEU A 366 9.85 2.81 -10.21
CA LEU A 366 8.66 3.04 -11.01
C LEU A 366 7.72 1.85 -10.95
N THR A 367 6.41 2.13 -10.85
CA THR A 367 5.40 1.11 -11.08
C THR A 367 5.37 0.71 -12.57
N ARG A 368 4.85 -0.49 -12.86
CA ARG A 368 4.63 -0.98 -14.23
C ARG A 368 3.82 0.00 -15.08
N TYR A 369 2.81 0.63 -14.47
CA TYR A 369 1.98 1.64 -15.09
C TYR A 369 2.74 2.92 -15.42
N ASN A 370 3.70 3.35 -14.59
CA ASN A 370 4.53 4.51 -14.90
C ASN A 370 5.46 4.27 -16.10
N ILE A 371 5.96 3.04 -16.26
CA ILE A 371 6.76 2.66 -17.44
C ILE A 371 5.87 2.66 -18.69
N TYR A 372 4.68 2.02 -18.63
CA TYR A 372 3.73 2.02 -19.73
C TYR A 372 3.34 3.45 -20.16
N ARG A 373 3.06 4.31 -19.18
CA ARG A 373 2.70 5.72 -19.40
C ARG A 373 3.73 6.48 -20.23
N MET A 374 5.01 6.26 -19.98
CA MET A 374 6.09 6.90 -20.76
C MET A 374 6.09 6.42 -22.22
N HIS A 375 5.88 5.12 -22.46
CA HIS A 375 5.68 4.60 -23.83
C HIS A 375 4.47 5.25 -24.50
N ALA A 376 3.32 5.25 -23.82
CA ALA A 376 2.09 5.83 -24.37
C ALA A 376 2.22 7.33 -24.67
N LEU A 377 2.98 8.07 -23.86
CA LEU A 377 3.26 9.48 -24.10
C LEU A 377 4.09 9.69 -25.37
N PHE A 378 5.10 8.84 -25.59
CA PHE A 378 6.00 8.93 -26.74
C PHE A 378 5.37 8.45 -28.05
N GLU A 379 4.36 7.60 -27.96
CA GLU A 379 3.56 7.15 -29.12
C GLU A 379 2.48 8.14 -29.53
N ASN A 380 2.21 9.15 -28.71
CA ASN A 380 1.29 10.23 -29.06
C ASN A 380 2.00 11.26 -29.95
N GLU A 381 1.96 11.04 -31.27
CA GLU A 381 2.61 11.90 -32.27
C GLU A 381 2.21 13.37 -32.15
N GLN A 382 0.92 13.67 -31.94
CA GLN A 382 0.44 15.05 -31.77
C GLN A 382 1.06 15.73 -30.55
N PHE A 383 1.23 15.00 -29.45
CA PHE A 383 1.87 15.52 -28.25
C PHE A 383 3.38 15.69 -28.43
N VAL A 384 4.05 14.72 -29.06
CA VAL A 384 5.49 14.82 -29.38
C VAL A 384 5.76 16.01 -30.30
N ASP A 385 4.96 16.19 -31.35
CA ASP A 385 5.04 17.35 -32.25
C ASP A 385 4.84 18.67 -31.50
N PHE A 386 3.86 18.72 -30.58
CA PHE A 386 3.65 19.88 -29.73
C PHE A 386 4.89 20.20 -28.88
N VAL A 387 5.47 19.19 -28.24
CA VAL A 387 6.69 19.33 -27.43
C VAL A 387 7.84 19.87 -28.28
N GLU A 388 8.09 19.28 -29.44
CA GLU A 388 9.16 19.69 -30.34
C GLU A 388 8.97 21.12 -30.88
N GLN A 389 7.73 21.51 -31.20
CA GLN A 389 7.40 22.85 -31.69
C GLN A 389 7.57 23.92 -30.62
N ASN A 390 7.08 23.66 -29.40
CA ASN A 390 7.13 24.63 -28.29
C ASN A 390 8.51 24.69 -27.62
N SER A 391 9.36 23.69 -27.85
CA SER A 391 10.75 23.69 -27.36
C SER A 391 11.72 24.38 -28.32
N ARG A 392 11.37 24.53 -29.60
CA ARG A 392 12.31 24.87 -30.68
C ARG A 392 13.09 26.16 -30.43
N ASN A 393 14.42 26.04 -30.37
CA ASN A 393 15.39 27.12 -30.19
C ASN A 393 15.18 27.98 -28.93
N GLN A 394 14.48 27.46 -27.91
CA GLN A 394 14.21 28.15 -26.65
C GLN A 394 14.91 27.48 -25.48
N THR A 395 14.94 28.16 -24.34
CA THR A 395 15.24 27.52 -23.06
C THR A 395 13.96 26.95 -22.46
N VAL A 396 13.96 25.66 -22.15
CA VAL A 396 12.82 24.92 -21.64
C VAL A 396 13.11 24.47 -20.21
N ILE A 397 12.17 24.72 -19.28
CA ILE A 397 12.22 24.20 -17.91
C ILE A 397 11.18 23.08 -17.79
N CYS A 398 11.61 21.90 -17.37
CA CYS A 398 10.73 20.73 -17.23
C CYS A 398 10.60 20.33 -15.75
N PRO A 399 9.61 20.90 -15.03
CA PRO A 399 9.28 20.45 -13.68
C PRO A 399 8.47 19.15 -13.70
N GLY A 400 8.67 18.32 -12.69
CA GLY A 400 7.93 17.08 -12.48
C GLY A 400 8.65 16.15 -11.50
N GLU A 401 8.15 14.94 -11.35
CA GLU A 401 8.85 13.87 -10.66
C GLU A 401 8.58 12.55 -11.39
N GLY A 402 9.62 11.92 -11.94
CA GLY A 402 9.47 10.70 -12.71
C GLY A 402 9.09 10.93 -14.17
N SER A 403 9.49 12.04 -14.79
CA SER A 403 9.14 12.39 -16.18
C SER A 403 10.34 12.35 -17.14
N LEU A 404 10.19 11.71 -18.29
CA LEU A 404 11.19 11.72 -19.38
C LEU A 404 10.97 12.83 -20.41
N LEU A 405 9.96 13.71 -20.21
CA LEU A 405 9.56 14.72 -21.18
C LEU A 405 10.70 15.68 -21.57
N GLY A 406 11.55 16.06 -20.62
CA GLY A 406 12.68 16.96 -20.87
C GLY A 406 13.70 16.38 -21.86
N LEU A 407 13.82 15.05 -21.93
CA LEU A 407 14.69 14.39 -22.91
C LEU A 407 14.13 14.53 -24.34
N VAL A 408 12.80 14.50 -24.50
CA VAL A 408 12.13 14.72 -25.79
C VAL A 408 12.29 16.19 -26.22
N ALA A 409 12.06 17.13 -25.29
CA ALA A 409 12.22 18.56 -25.55
C ALA A 409 13.64 18.93 -26.01
N ALA A 410 14.65 18.21 -25.54
CA ALA A 410 16.06 18.45 -25.88
C ALA A 410 16.39 18.29 -27.37
N LYS A 411 15.56 17.57 -28.14
CA LYS A 411 15.75 17.39 -29.58
C LYS A 411 15.69 18.70 -30.37
N THR A 412 14.87 19.66 -29.94
CA THR A 412 14.70 20.95 -30.63
C THR A 412 15.04 22.16 -29.76
N ALA A 413 15.17 22.00 -28.44
CA ALA A 413 15.51 23.07 -27.52
C ALA A 413 16.96 23.57 -27.66
N LYS A 414 17.15 24.88 -27.40
CA LYS A 414 18.48 25.49 -27.22
C LYS A 414 19.11 24.99 -25.93
N LYS A 415 18.32 24.90 -24.85
CA LYS A 415 18.72 24.41 -23.53
C LYS A 415 17.51 23.82 -22.80
N VAL A 416 17.69 22.71 -22.09
CA VAL A 416 16.67 22.12 -21.22
C VAL A 416 17.17 22.06 -19.78
N LEU A 417 16.34 22.49 -18.84
CA LEU A 417 16.58 22.40 -17.40
C LEU A 417 15.50 21.50 -16.79
N ILE A 418 15.86 20.27 -16.45
CA ILE A 418 14.96 19.31 -15.83
C ILE A 418 15.00 19.51 -14.32
N VAL A 419 13.84 19.59 -13.67
CA VAL A 419 13.70 19.68 -12.21
C VAL A 419 12.99 18.43 -11.73
N ASP A 420 13.71 17.58 -10.99
CA ASP A 420 13.16 16.36 -10.40
C ASP A 420 13.70 16.17 -8.99
N LYS A 421 12.81 16.09 -7.99
CA LYS A 421 13.20 15.95 -6.58
C LYS A 421 13.73 14.56 -6.24
N ASN A 422 13.37 13.55 -7.02
CA ASN A 422 13.76 12.17 -6.74
C ASN A 422 15.19 11.89 -7.21
N THR A 423 16.09 11.66 -6.26
CA THR A 423 17.50 11.40 -6.55
C THR A 423 17.70 10.20 -7.47
N HIS A 424 16.93 9.13 -7.28
CA HIS A 424 17.04 7.92 -8.11
C HIS A 424 16.57 8.16 -9.54
N PHE A 425 15.55 9.00 -9.73
CA PHE A 425 15.09 9.34 -11.07
C PHE A 425 16.07 10.28 -11.80
N ARG A 426 16.74 11.20 -11.08
CA ARG A 426 17.82 12.02 -11.66
C ARG A 426 18.97 11.15 -12.18
N GLU A 427 19.34 10.07 -11.50
CA GLU A 427 20.34 9.13 -12.00
C GLU A 427 19.88 8.37 -13.27
N ILE A 428 18.59 8.05 -13.36
CA ILE A 428 17.98 7.47 -14.57
C ILE A 428 18.08 8.47 -15.73
N LEU A 429 17.72 9.74 -15.49
CA LEU A 429 17.84 10.80 -16.49
C LEU A 429 19.28 10.99 -16.97
N GLU A 430 20.26 10.93 -16.07
CA GLU A 430 21.69 10.99 -16.45
C GLU A 430 22.11 9.82 -17.35
N LYS A 431 21.63 8.60 -17.10
CA LYS A 431 21.88 7.45 -17.99
C LYS A 431 21.32 7.67 -19.39
N TYR A 432 20.08 8.14 -19.49
CA TYR A 432 19.48 8.48 -20.79
C TYR A 432 20.25 9.61 -21.49
N LYS A 433 20.59 10.67 -20.76
CA LYS A 433 21.37 11.80 -21.28
C LYS A 433 22.71 11.34 -21.85
N GLN A 434 23.41 10.43 -21.17
CA GLN A 434 24.66 9.84 -21.64
C GLN A 434 24.46 8.96 -22.88
N TYR A 435 23.46 8.07 -22.84
CA TYR A 435 23.16 7.14 -23.94
C TYR A 435 22.81 7.88 -25.25
N TYR A 436 21.92 8.87 -25.18
CA TYR A 436 21.51 9.68 -26.33
C TYR A 436 22.43 10.87 -26.62
N GLN A 437 23.53 11.04 -25.88
CA GLN A 437 24.51 12.11 -26.05
C GLN A 437 23.89 13.53 -26.02
N LEU A 438 22.94 13.76 -25.11
CA LEU A 438 22.19 15.02 -25.01
C LEU A 438 22.97 16.06 -24.20
N LEU A 439 23.74 16.91 -24.90
CA LEU A 439 24.64 17.90 -24.28
C LEU A 439 23.93 19.16 -23.78
N ASN A 440 22.72 19.43 -24.24
CA ASN A 440 21.95 20.64 -23.94
C ASN A 440 21.01 20.50 -22.71
N ILE A 441 21.20 19.49 -21.86
CA ILE A 441 20.37 19.22 -20.69
C ILE A 441 21.15 19.43 -19.39
N ASP A 442 20.58 20.20 -18.45
CA ASP A 442 21.00 20.23 -17.04
C ASP A 442 19.87 19.71 -16.14
N ILE A 443 20.20 18.97 -15.09
CA ILE A 443 19.24 18.33 -14.19
C ILE A 443 19.45 18.87 -12.77
N TYR A 444 18.35 19.26 -12.11
CA TYR A 444 18.34 19.89 -10.79
C TYR A 444 17.41 19.19 -9.82
N GLU A 445 17.75 19.22 -8.54
CA GLU A 445 16.94 18.63 -7.46
C GLU A 445 15.69 19.45 -7.12
N SER A 446 15.68 20.75 -7.42
CA SER A 446 14.56 21.63 -7.09
C SER A 446 14.58 22.94 -7.88
N VAL A 447 13.45 23.65 -7.90
CA VAL A 447 13.32 24.96 -8.57
C VAL A 447 14.26 25.99 -7.94
N GLU A 448 14.45 25.95 -6.62
CA GLU A 448 15.34 26.86 -5.89
C GLU A 448 16.79 26.72 -6.32
N LYS A 449 17.19 25.53 -6.80
CA LYS A 449 18.56 25.21 -7.24
C LYS A 449 18.82 25.51 -8.70
N LEU A 450 17.81 25.88 -9.47
CA LEU A 450 17.99 26.38 -10.83
C LEU A 450 18.96 27.59 -10.85
N PRO A 451 19.67 27.85 -11.96
CA PRO A 451 20.56 29.00 -12.09
C PRO A 451 19.85 30.33 -11.77
N VAL A 452 20.57 31.29 -11.20
CA VAL A 452 20.03 32.62 -10.87
C VAL A 452 19.65 33.40 -12.13
N GLU A 453 20.43 33.25 -13.20
CA GLU A 453 20.20 33.86 -14.50
C GLU A 453 20.16 32.76 -15.57
N ILE A 454 19.19 32.84 -16.48
CA ILE A 454 19.04 31.94 -17.62
C ILE A 454 18.78 32.79 -18.86
N GLY A 455 19.68 32.72 -19.84
CA GLY A 455 19.52 33.42 -21.12
C GLY A 455 19.41 34.94 -20.97
N ASP A 456 18.93 35.59 -22.02
CA ASP A 456 18.56 37.01 -21.99
C ASP A 456 17.10 37.12 -21.49
N SER A 457 16.82 38.06 -20.58
CA SER A 457 15.45 38.36 -20.09
C SER A 457 14.42 38.64 -21.19
N SER A 458 14.86 38.99 -22.39
CA SER A 458 14.01 39.19 -23.57
C SER A 458 13.70 37.91 -24.37
N GLU A 459 14.42 36.81 -24.13
CA GLU A 459 14.16 35.52 -24.78
C GLU A 459 12.90 34.86 -24.21
N LEU A 460 12.14 34.22 -25.09
CA LEU A 460 10.98 33.42 -24.70
C LEU A 460 11.45 32.17 -23.96
N MET A 461 10.84 31.90 -22.81
CA MET A 461 11.09 30.70 -22.00
C MET A 461 9.81 29.89 -21.89
N THR A 462 9.95 28.57 -22.00
CA THR A 462 8.80 27.66 -21.88
C THR A 462 8.97 26.77 -20.67
N VAL A 463 7.98 26.73 -19.78
CA VAL A 463 7.83 25.69 -18.76
C VAL A 463 6.96 24.59 -19.36
N LEU A 464 7.50 23.38 -19.48
CA LEU A 464 6.84 22.27 -20.16
C LEU A 464 6.81 21.03 -19.26
N ALA A 465 5.63 20.56 -18.90
CA ALA A 465 5.43 19.38 -18.06
C ALA A 465 4.33 18.47 -18.62
N GLU A 466 4.38 17.18 -18.28
CA GLU A 466 3.25 16.25 -18.43
C GLU A 466 2.29 16.26 -17.21
N PRO A 467 2.42 17.27 -16.34
CA PRO A 467 2.29 17.23 -14.88
C PRO A 467 2.13 15.84 -14.26
N PHE A 468 3.25 15.20 -13.94
CA PHE A 468 3.30 13.91 -13.24
C PHE A 468 4.23 13.98 -12.03
N TYR A 469 3.80 13.38 -10.92
CA TYR A 469 4.60 13.28 -9.71
C TYR A 469 4.47 11.88 -9.11
N LEU A 470 5.58 11.16 -8.93
CA LEU A 470 5.58 9.81 -8.34
C LEU A 470 4.96 9.74 -6.94
N THR A 471 4.97 10.86 -6.22
CA THR A 471 4.40 10.99 -4.88
C THR A 471 2.90 11.30 -4.87
N ALA A 472 2.28 11.51 -6.03
CA ALA A 472 0.85 11.69 -6.16
C ALA A 472 0.12 10.38 -5.85
N MET A 473 -0.77 10.41 -4.86
CA MET A 473 -1.66 9.27 -4.60
C MET A 473 -2.91 9.43 -5.47
N ASN A 474 -3.52 10.62 -5.44
CA ASN A 474 -4.75 10.92 -6.17
C ASN A 474 -4.49 11.64 -7.50
N PRO A 475 -5.41 11.55 -8.48
CA PRO A 475 -5.29 12.28 -9.75
C PRO A 475 -5.03 13.79 -9.59
N ILE A 476 -5.53 14.41 -8.53
CA ILE A 476 -5.43 15.87 -8.28
C ILE A 476 -4.10 16.29 -7.68
N ASP A 477 -3.36 15.38 -7.03
CA ASP A 477 -2.08 15.74 -6.39
C ASP A 477 -1.07 16.31 -7.42
N HIS A 478 -1.29 16.04 -8.71
CA HIS A 478 -0.58 16.62 -9.86
C HIS A 478 -0.73 18.15 -10.03
N LEU A 479 -1.69 18.80 -9.36
CA LEU A 479 -1.81 20.27 -9.32
C LEU A 479 -0.59 20.96 -8.69
N ARG A 480 0.28 20.20 -8.03
CA ARG A 480 1.62 20.65 -7.61
C ARG A 480 2.40 21.37 -8.72
N TYR A 481 2.17 21.00 -9.98
CA TYR A 481 2.72 21.71 -11.14
C TYR A 481 2.44 23.21 -11.14
N ILE A 482 1.23 23.64 -10.77
CA ILE A 482 0.86 25.06 -10.77
C ILE A 482 1.67 25.83 -9.72
N HIS A 483 1.91 25.22 -8.55
CA HIS A 483 2.79 25.79 -7.53
C HIS A 483 4.24 25.92 -8.03
N GLU A 484 4.77 24.91 -8.73
CA GLU A 484 6.12 24.95 -9.29
C GLU A 484 6.26 26.01 -10.40
N VAL A 485 5.26 26.16 -11.27
CA VAL A 485 5.20 27.24 -12.28
C VAL A 485 5.24 28.61 -11.61
N LYS A 486 4.47 28.82 -10.53
CA LYS A 486 4.49 30.07 -9.76
C LYS A 486 5.87 30.38 -9.21
N THR A 487 6.52 29.41 -8.55
CA THR A 487 7.87 29.58 -8.01
C THR A 487 8.90 29.88 -9.10
N ILE A 488 8.78 29.26 -10.29
CA ILE A 488 9.65 29.54 -11.44
C ILE A 488 9.46 31.00 -11.91
N ARG A 489 8.20 31.45 -12.06
CA ARG A 489 7.88 32.83 -12.48
C ARG A 489 8.42 33.87 -11.49
N GLU A 490 8.22 33.64 -10.20
CA GLU A 490 8.74 34.51 -9.14
C GLU A 490 10.27 34.59 -9.17
N LYS A 491 10.95 33.46 -9.39
CA LYS A 491 12.40 33.38 -9.40
C LYS A 491 13.02 34.20 -10.54
N TYR A 492 12.46 34.13 -11.75
CA TYR A 492 13.03 34.80 -12.92
C TYR A 492 12.44 36.18 -13.20
N ASN A 493 11.34 36.55 -12.54
CA ASN A 493 10.62 37.81 -12.75
C ASN A 493 10.43 38.15 -14.26
N ASN A 494 10.17 37.12 -15.06
CA ASN A 494 10.14 37.20 -16.52
C ASN A 494 8.70 37.04 -17.02
N SER A 495 8.16 38.09 -17.66
CA SER A 495 6.81 38.09 -18.24
C SER A 495 6.68 37.24 -19.50
N ASN A 496 7.80 36.76 -20.06
CA ASN A 496 7.85 35.92 -21.27
C ASN A 496 7.95 34.42 -20.94
N ILE A 497 7.48 34.00 -19.77
CA ILE A 497 7.37 32.58 -19.41
C ILE A 497 6.00 32.03 -19.81
N ILE A 498 5.98 31.12 -20.78
CA ILE A 498 4.79 30.36 -21.17
C ILE A 498 4.82 29.01 -20.46
N ALA A 499 3.76 28.68 -19.72
CA ALA A 499 3.61 27.39 -19.07
C ALA A 499 2.68 26.48 -19.86
N CYS A 500 3.07 25.22 -20.04
CA CYS A 500 2.35 24.18 -20.76
C CYS A 500 2.38 22.88 -19.92
N PRO A 501 1.21 22.32 -19.52
CA PRO A 501 -0.15 22.71 -19.88
C PRO A 501 -0.58 24.07 -19.29
N ARG A 502 -1.67 24.63 -19.83
CA ARG A 502 -2.27 25.93 -19.48
C ARG A 502 -3.53 25.82 -18.62
N GLU A 503 -4.26 24.71 -18.72
CA GLU A 503 -5.48 24.46 -17.95
C GLU A 503 -5.44 23.03 -17.38
N ALA A 504 -5.93 22.88 -16.15
CA ALA A 504 -6.17 21.59 -15.51
C ALA A 504 -7.67 21.43 -15.24
N ASN A 505 -8.25 20.30 -15.62
CA ASN A 505 -9.69 20.04 -15.56
C ASN A 505 -9.96 18.80 -14.71
N LEU A 506 -10.76 18.96 -13.65
CA LEU A 506 -11.30 17.82 -12.90
C LEU A 506 -12.56 17.32 -13.60
N CYS A 507 -12.52 16.09 -14.10
CA CYS A 507 -13.61 15.50 -14.87
C CYS A 507 -14.23 14.31 -14.12
N MET A 508 -15.53 14.12 -14.34
CA MET A 508 -16.30 13.02 -13.77
C MET A 508 -17.21 12.36 -14.81
N LEU A 509 -17.44 11.06 -14.68
CA LEU A 509 -18.34 10.30 -15.54
C LEU A 509 -19.18 9.33 -14.69
N PRO A 510 -20.52 9.38 -14.73
CA PRO A 510 -21.34 8.30 -14.17
C PRO A 510 -21.17 7.03 -15.01
N VAL A 511 -20.86 5.92 -14.35
CA VAL A 511 -20.58 4.63 -14.99
C VAL A 511 -21.47 3.55 -14.38
N ALA A 512 -21.98 2.67 -15.24
CA ALA A 512 -22.56 1.40 -14.85
C ALA A 512 -21.46 0.33 -15.00
N PHE A 513 -20.69 0.12 -13.94
CA PHE A 513 -19.69 -0.94 -13.86
C PHE A 513 -20.37 -2.30 -13.83
N THR A 514 -19.88 -3.23 -14.64
CA THR A 514 -20.46 -4.57 -14.72
C THR A 514 -20.32 -5.31 -13.39
N ARG A 515 -19.14 -5.23 -12.76
CA ARG A 515 -18.84 -5.94 -11.52
C ARG A 515 -17.94 -5.21 -10.52
N LEU A 516 -17.15 -4.21 -10.95
CA LEU A 516 -16.20 -3.50 -10.07
C LEU A 516 -16.84 -2.96 -8.79
N HIS A 517 -18.10 -2.54 -8.83
CA HIS A 517 -18.83 -2.05 -7.65
C HIS A 517 -18.93 -3.08 -6.50
N ASN A 518 -18.76 -4.38 -6.78
CA ASN A 518 -18.82 -5.44 -5.78
C ASN A 518 -17.69 -5.34 -4.73
N ILE A 519 -16.53 -4.74 -5.05
CA ILE A 519 -15.44 -4.57 -4.08
C ILE A 519 -15.82 -3.64 -2.92
N ALA A 520 -16.88 -2.85 -3.11
CA ALA A 520 -17.32 -1.80 -2.19
C ALA A 520 -18.79 -1.97 -1.78
N ALA A 521 -19.49 -2.96 -2.32
CA ALA A 521 -20.90 -3.21 -2.05
C ALA A 521 -21.08 -3.86 -0.67
N PRO A 522 -22.20 -3.61 0.01
CA PRO A 522 -22.56 -4.40 1.18
C PRO A 522 -22.80 -5.86 0.77
N VAL A 523 -22.36 -6.79 1.61
CA VAL A 523 -22.46 -8.23 1.37
C VAL A 523 -23.83 -8.78 1.76
N GLY A 524 -24.46 -8.25 2.82
CA GLY A 524 -25.77 -8.69 3.30
C GLY A 524 -25.82 -10.17 3.68
N THR A 525 -26.69 -10.93 3.01
CA THR A 525 -26.89 -12.37 3.25
C THR A 525 -26.24 -13.18 2.13
N VAL A 526 -25.36 -14.12 2.49
CA VAL A 526 -24.62 -14.97 1.55
C VAL A 526 -24.77 -16.43 1.96
N HIS A 527 -25.13 -17.31 1.01
CA HIS A 527 -25.47 -18.73 1.28
C HIS A 527 -26.51 -18.92 2.41
N GLY A 528 -27.42 -17.96 2.58
CA GLY A 528 -28.43 -18.00 3.65
C GLY A 528 -27.93 -17.51 5.02
N PHE A 529 -26.65 -17.16 5.16
CA PHE A 529 -26.07 -16.63 6.38
C PHE A 529 -26.08 -15.10 6.39
N ASP A 530 -26.52 -14.51 7.50
CA ASP A 530 -26.49 -13.06 7.72
C ASP A 530 -25.07 -12.61 8.06
N LEU A 531 -24.45 -11.83 7.16
CA LEU A 531 -23.12 -11.25 7.32
C LEU A 531 -23.17 -9.73 7.56
N SER A 532 -24.32 -9.16 7.92
CA SER A 532 -24.50 -7.71 8.10
C SER A 532 -23.57 -7.07 9.15
N ALA A 533 -23.07 -7.85 10.12
CA ALA A 533 -22.04 -7.37 11.05
C ALA A 533 -20.71 -7.03 10.34
N PHE A 534 -20.38 -7.71 9.24
CA PHE A 534 -19.26 -7.35 8.39
C PHE A 534 -19.52 -6.04 7.64
N ASP A 535 -20.75 -5.84 7.13
CA ASP A 535 -21.12 -4.57 6.47
C ASP A 535 -20.98 -3.38 7.42
N GLU A 536 -21.40 -3.53 8.68
CA GLU A 536 -21.26 -2.50 9.69
C GLU A 536 -19.77 -2.18 9.98
N LEU A 537 -18.94 -3.22 10.11
CA LEU A 537 -17.51 -3.10 10.34
C LEU A 537 -16.82 -2.38 9.16
N SER A 538 -17.06 -2.86 7.93
CA SER A 538 -16.51 -2.29 6.71
C SER A 538 -16.95 -0.83 6.54
N TYR A 539 -18.24 -0.54 6.72
CA TYR A 539 -18.78 0.82 6.59
C TYR A 539 -18.18 1.80 7.61
N LYS A 540 -18.01 1.37 8.87
CA LYS A 540 -17.36 2.18 9.90
C LYS A 540 -15.90 2.45 9.57
N ALA A 541 -15.16 1.42 9.11
CA ALA A 541 -13.77 1.55 8.75
C ALA A 541 -13.58 2.53 7.58
N ARG A 542 -14.34 2.36 6.50
CA ARG A 542 -14.28 3.24 5.31
C ARG A 542 -14.61 4.69 5.65
N GLN A 543 -15.59 4.95 6.52
CA GLN A 543 -15.87 6.31 6.99
C GLN A 543 -14.75 6.94 7.82
N ALA A 544 -13.98 6.13 8.55
CA ALA A 544 -12.92 6.60 9.43
C ALA A 544 -11.59 6.84 8.68
N THR A 545 -11.31 6.08 7.61
CA THR A 545 -9.97 6.08 6.99
C THR A 545 -9.93 6.40 5.51
N ASP A 546 -11.01 6.16 4.75
CA ASP A 546 -10.91 6.26 3.29
C ASP A 546 -11.12 7.68 2.79
N ALA A 547 -10.35 8.00 1.73
CA ALA A 547 -10.80 9.00 0.79
C ALA A 547 -12.14 8.51 0.21
N LEU A 548 -13.14 9.39 0.11
CA LEU A 548 -14.45 9.05 -0.49
C LEU A 548 -14.33 8.44 -1.90
N VAL A 549 -13.19 8.62 -2.57
CA VAL A 549 -12.87 8.14 -3.91
C VAL A 549 -11.77 7.07 -3.79
N ASP A 550 -12.06 5.87 -4.27
CA ASP A 550 -11.13 4.76 -4.40
C ASP A 550 -10.26 4.91 -5.67
N GLU A 551 -9.14 4.20 -5.79
CA GLU A 551 -8.21 4.34 -6.91
C GLU A 551 -8.05 3.02 -7.68
N GLN A 552 -8.50 3.00 -8.94
CA GLN A 552 -8.58 1.79 -9.75
C GLN A 552 -8.00 1.98 -11.15
N ASN A 553 -7.41 0.94 -11.72
CA ASN A 553 -7.01 0.90 -13.12
C ASN A 553 -8.26 0.62 -13.97
N LEU A 554 -9.04 1.64 -14.33
CA LEU A 554 -10.37 1.41 -14.92
C LEU A 554 -10.35 0.69 -16.27
N TRP A 555 -9.20 0.64 -16.96
CA TRP A 555 -9.05 -0.15 -18.18
C TRP A 555 -9.18 -1.67 -17.95
N GLU A 556 -8.99 -2.12 -16.71
CA GLU A 556 -9.12 -3.52 -16.28
C GLU A 556 -10.56 -3.91 -15.93
N TYR A 557 -11.53 -3.00 -16.06
CA TYR A 557 -12.90 -3.24 -15.61
C TYR A 557 -13.93 -2.87 -16.68
N GLU A 558 -14.79 -3.83 -17.04
CA GLU A 558 -15.89 -3.59 -17.97
C GLU A 558 -16.97 -2.69 -17.35
N GLY A 559 -17.44 -1.71 -18.11
CA GLY A 559 -18.57 -0.87 -17.78
C GLY A 559 -19.04 -0.05 -18.97
N THR A 560 -20.22 0.56 -18.83
CA THR A 560 -20.77 1.48 -19.82
C THR A 560 -20.93 2.87 -19.22
N ALA A 561 -20.64 3.91 -20.00
CA ALA A 561 -20.97 5.27 -19.63
C ALA A 561 -22.50 5.38 -19.43
N ASP A 562 -22.93 5.93 -18.31
CA ASP A 562 -24.35 6.06 -17.97
C ASP A 562 -24.85 7.51 -18.08
N GLY A 563 -23.96 8.39 -18.54
CA GLY A 563 -24.18 9.81 -18.76
C GLY A 563 -23.01 10.40 -19.54
N GLU A 564 -22.97 11.72 -19.62
CA GLU A 564 -21.89 12.46 -20.26
C GLU A 564 -20.80 12.80 -19.23
N ALA A 565 -19.56 12.98 -19.71
CA ALA A 565 -18.48 13.48 -18.87
C ALA A 565 -18.77 14.95 -18.48
N VAL A 566 -18.56 15.27 -17.21
CA VAL A 566 -18.77 16.62 -16.65
C VAL A 566 -17.46 17.14 -16.09
N THR A 567 -17.04 18.32 -16.53
CA THR A 567 -15.95 19.06 -15.88
C THR A 567 -16.47 19.78 -14.65
N VAL A 568 -16.02 19.35 -13.47
CA VAL A 568 -16.47 19.86 -12.17
C VAL A 568 -15.78 21.17 -11.81
N HIS A 569 -14.52 21.31 -12.20
CA HIS A 569 -13.74 22.51 -11.98
C HIS A 569 -12.57 22.61 -12.95
N LYS A 570 -12.13 23.85 -13.20
CA LYS A 570 -11.02 24.20 -14.09
C LYS A 570 -10.05 25.13 -13.36
N TRP A 571 -8.77 24.80 -13.40
CA TRP A 571 -7.71 25.67 -12.91
C TRP A 571 -6.92 26.22 -14.09
N ASN A 572 -6.79 27.54 -14.12
CA ASN A 572 -5.89 28.23 -15.04
C ASN A 572 -4.49 28.28 -14.41
N VAL A 573 -3.48 27.81 -15.14
CA VAL A 573 -2.08 27.77 -14.68
C VAL A 573 -1.48 29.17 -14.55
N ASP A 574 -2.08 30.18 -15.19
CA ASP A 574 -1.69 31.59 -15.08
C ASP A 574 -2.27 32.29 -13.84
N GLU A 575 -3.22 31.67 -13.15
CA GLU A 575 -3.91 32.23 -11.98
C GLU A 575 -3.35 31.65 -10.66
N GLU A 576 -3.58 32.34 -9.54
CA GLU A 576 -3.23 31.80 -8.23
C GLU A 576 -4.20 30.69 -7.82
N LEU A 577 -3.67 29.62 -7.24
CA LEU A 577 -4.50 28.60 -6.62
C LEU A 577 -5.13 29.16 -5.35
N GLU A 578 -6.46 29.28 -5.36
CA GLU A 578 -7.29 29.67 -4.22
C GLU A 578 -8.06 28.48 -3.66
N ASP A 579 -8.61 28.64 -2.45
CA ASP A 579 -9.54 27.66 -1.89
C ASP A 579 -10.81 27.61 -2.73
N VAL A 580 -11.09 26.46 -3.35
CA VAL A 580 -12.25 26.31 -4.23
C VAL A 580 -13.33 25.50 -3.55
N LYS A 581 -14.56 26.01 -3.58
CA LYS A 581 -15.79 25.22 -3.36
C LYS A 581 -16.57 25.17 -4.66
N SER A 582 -16.50 24.05 -5.35
CA SER A 582 -17.30 23.81 -6.56
C SER A 582 -18.32 22.72 -6.30
N GLY A 583 -19.42 22.73 -7.04
CA GLY A 583 -20.40 21.67 -7.00
C GLY A 583 -20.99 21.45 -8.38
N SER A 584 -21.19 20.19 -8.75
CA SER A 584 -21.82 19.80 -10.00
C SER A 584 -22.92 18.79 -9.70
N VAL A 585 -24.05 18.95 -10.39
CA VAL A 585 -25.13 17.98 -10.36
C VAL A 585 -24.85 16.98 -11.46
N ILE A 586 -24.60 15.73 -11.09
CA ILE A 586 -24.37 14.64 -12.03
C ILE A 586 -25.70 13.90 -12.19
N PRO A 587 -26.30 13.88 -13.40
CA PRO A 587 -27.47 13.06 -13.67
C PRO A 587 -27.11 11.59 -13.50
N LEU A 588 -27.98 10.85 -12.81
CA LEU A 588 -27.82 9.42 -12.60
C LEU A 588 -28.94 8.66 -13.31
N ARG A 589 -28.62 7.47 -13.81
CA ARG A 589 -29.60 6.50 -14.28
C ARG A 589 -29.72 5.38 -13.26
N GLN A 590 -30.75 4.55 -13.40
CA GLN A 590 -30.98 3.41 -12.49
C GLN A 590 -29.81 2.41 -12.49
N SER A 591 -29.10 2.30 -13.61
CA SER A 591 -27.94 1.43 -13.80
C SER A 591 -26.65 1.99 -13.20
N THR A 592 -26.61 3.26 -12.79
CA THR A 592 -25.37 3.89 -12.35
C THR A 592 -24.99 3.35 -10.97
N ASN A 593 -23.75 2.86 -10.84
CA ASN A 593 -23.24 2.29 -9.60
C ASN A 593 -21.86 2.85 -9.20
N GLY A 594 -21.23 3.65 -10.06
CA GLY A 594 -20.05 4.43 -9.69
C GLY A 594 -19.91 5.72 -10.50
N ILE A 595 -19.03 6.60 -10.02
CA ILE A 595 -18.62 7.83 -10.71
C ILE A 595 -17.11 7.79 -10.83
N ALA A 596 -16.61 7.71 -12.07
CA ALA A 596 -15.19 7.79 -12.35
C ALA A 596 -14.72 9.25 -12.29
N VAL A 597 -13.50 9.47 -11.79
CA VAL A 597 -12.89 10.80 -11.57
C VAL A 597 -11.47 10.81 -12.13
N TRP A 598 -11.11 11.83 -12.91
CA TRP A 598 -9.77 11.97 -13.49
C TRP A 598 -9.40 13.43 -13.76
N MET A 599 -8.15 13.65 -14.17
CA MET A 599 -7.66 14.97 -14.59
C MET A 599 -7.45 15.01 -16.11
N GLU A 600 -7.77 16.14 -16.72
CA GLU A 600 -7.40 16.48 -18.09
C GLU A 600 -6.55 17.74 -18.10
N TRP A 601 -5.50 17.74 -18.91
CA TRP A 601 -4.52 18.82 -19.00
C TRP A 601 -4.52 19.39 -20.41
N GLN A 602 -4.88 20.66 -20.54
CA GLN A 602 -4.95 21.34 -21.84
C GLN A 602 -3.61 22.02 -22.16
N PHE A 603 -3.01 21.67 -23.29
CA PHE A 603 -1.75 22.28 -23.76
C PHE A 603 -1.99 23.39 -24.80
N SER A 604 -2.88 23.13 -25.75
CA SER A 604 -3.32 24.07 -26.79
C SER A 604 -4.80 23.85 -27.11
N GLY A 605 -5.41 24.55 -28.08
CA GLY A 605 -6.79 24.25 -28.48
C GLY A 605 -6.99 22.85 -29.08
N GLU A 606 -5.91 22.19 -29.51
CA GLU A 606 -5.94 20.91 -30.23
C GLU A 606 -5.27 19.77 -29.44
N VAL A 607 -4.40 20.08 -28.47
CA VAL A 607 -3.61 19.09 -27.73
C VAL A 607 -4.01 19.08 -26.26
N SER A 608 -4.45 17.92 -25.79
CA SER A 608 -4.81 17.65 -24.39
C SER A 608 -4.30 16.27 -23.97
N LEU A 609 -3.95 16.12 -22.69
CA LEU A 609 -3.64 14.82 -22.08
C LEU A 609 -4.68 14.50 -21.02
N SER A 610 -5.29 13.32 -21.12
CA SER A 610 -6.22 12.80 -20.12
C SER A 610 -5.55 11.73 -19.28
N THR A 611 -5.66 11.82 -17.94
CA THR A 611 -5.25 10.74 -17.02
C THR A 611 -6.34 9.68 -16.84
N GLY A 612 -7.51 9.86 -17.47
CA GLY A 612 -8.64 8.94 -17.40
C GLY A 612 -9.22 8.66 -18.78
N LEU A 613 -10.35 9.29 -19.12
CA LEU A 613 -11.08 9.00 -20.35
C LEU A 613 -10.29 9.46 -21.59
N LEU A 614 -9.96 8.55 -22.50
CA LEU A 614 -9.13 8.83 -23.68
C LEU A 614 -9.93 9.38 -24.88
N GLN A 615 -11.22 9.11 -24.93
CA GLN A 615 -12.11 9.53 -26.02
C GLN A 615 -13.47 9.89 -25.46
N SER A 616 -14.14 10.89 -26.06
CA SER A 616 -15.52 11.21 -25.72
C SER A 616 -16.42 9.98 -25.89
N VAL A 617 -17.38 9.83 -25.00
CA VAL A 617 -18.21 8.62 -24.88
C VAL A 617 -19.68 9.04 -24.76
N ASN A 618 -20.58 8.36 -25.49
CA ASN A 618 -22.01 8.58 -25.32
C ASN A 618 -22.56 7.60 -24.27
N PRO A 619 -23.71 7.91 -23.64
CA PRO A 619 -24.34 6.97 -22.75
C PRO A 619 -24.67 5.63 -23.44
N GLY A 620 -24.21 4.52 -22.86
CA GLY A 620 -24.31 3.17 -23.40
C GLY A 620 -23.00 2.66 -24.01
N ASP A 621 -22.08 3.53 -24.39
CA ASP A 621 -20.78 3.14 -24.94
C ASP A 621 -19.83 2.70 -23.82
N SER A 622 -18.88 1.82 -24.13
CA SER A 622 -17.81 1.42 -23.21
C SER A 622 -16.70 2.48 -23.18
N PRO A 623 -16.41 3.10 -22.01
CA PRO A 623 -15.33 4.06 -21.88
C PRO A 623 -13.97 3.42 -22.18
N LYS A 624 -13.05 4.19 -22.77
CA LYS A 624 -11.65 3.80 -22.94
C LYS A 624 -10.79 4.61 -21.97
N TRP A 625 -10.21 3.93 -21.00
CA TRP A 625 -9.43 4.53 -19.93
C TRP A 625 -7.93 4.51 -20.23
N ASN A 626 -7.22 5.51 -19.72
CA ASN A 626 -5.77 5.60 -19.81
C ASN A 626 -5.13 4.51 -18.94
N VAL A 627 -4.37 3.63 -19.59
CA VAL A 627 -3.69 2.49 -18.96
C VAL A 627 -2.55 2.95 -18.04
N GLY A 628 -1.93 4.09 -18.30
CA GLY A 628 -0.76 4.58 -17.55
C GLY A 628 -1.07 5.20 -16.18
N PHE A 629 -2.36 5.27 -15.81
CA PHE A 629 -2.83 5.94 -14.60
C PHE A 629 -3.96 5.13 -13.94
N LYS A 630 -4.03 5.21 -12.62
CA LYS A 630 -5.25 4.90 -11.88
C LYS A 630 -6.21 6.09 -11.97
N GLN A 631 -7.50 5.79 -12.05
CA GLN A 631 -8.57 6.77 -11.96
C GLN A 631 -9.25 6.67 -10.60
N GLY A 632 -9.81 7.78 -10.14
CA GLY A 632 -10.65 7.80 -8.96
C GLY A 632 -12.01 7.15 -9.25
N VAL A 633 -12.58 6.44 -8.29
CA VAL A 633 -13.93 5.86 -8.36
C VAL A 633 -14.70 6.15 -7.08
N TYR A 634 -15.80 6.87 -7.22
CA TYR A 634 -16.80 7.02 -6.16
C TYR A 634 -17.89 5.97 -6.35
N PHE A 635 -17.95 4.97 -5.46
CA PHE A 635 -19.02 3.96 -5.48
C PHE A 635 -20.29 4.50 -4.79
N LEU A 636 -21.44 4.36 -5.45
CA LEU A 636 -22.72 4.82 -4.90
C LEU A 636 -23.16 3.92 -3.74
N SER A 637 -23.64 4.52 -2.64
CA SER A 637 -24.25 3.75 -1.55
C SER A 637 -25.61 3.17 -1.95
N PRO A 638 -26.12 2.13 -1.25
CA PRO A 638 -27.45 1.58 -1.52
C PRO A 638 -28.59 2.61 -1.49
N GLN A 639 -28.45 3.65 -0.67
CA GLN A 639 -29.45 4.73 -0.57
C GLN A 639 -29.40 5.70 -1.77
N GLN A 640 -28.31 5.68 -2.53
CA GLN A 640 -28.07 6.56 -3.67
C GLN A 640 -28.38 5.91 -5.01
N ILE A 641 -28.24 4.58 -5.09
CA ILE A 641 -28.64 3.81 -6.25
C ILE A 641 -30.13 4.05 -6.53
N GLY A 642 -30.47 4.34 -7.79
CA GLY A 642 -31.83 4.64 -8.24
C GLY A 642 -32.27 6.10 -8.06
N GLN A 643 -31.45 6.98 -7.47
CA GLN A 643 -31.69 8.43 -7.53
C GLN A 643 -31.49 8.96 -8.95
N SER A 644 -32.16 10.06 -9.30
CA SER A 644 -32.07 10.68 -10.63
C SER A 644 -30.89 11.63 -10.79
N ASN A 645 -30.30 12.08 -9.68
CA ASN A 645 -29.14 12.96 -9.68
C ASN A 645 -28.40 12.85 -8.35
N ILE A 646 -27.13 13.25 -8.37
CA ILE A 646 -26.30 13.45 -7.20
C ILE A 646 -25.60 14.79 -7.30
N THR A 647 -25.61 15.54 -6.20
CA THR A 647 -24.80 16.76 -6.10
C THR A 647 -23.45 16.38 -5.52
N VAL A 648 -22.44 16.35 -6.39
CA VAL A 648 -21.04 16.21 -5.97
C VAL A 648 -20.50 17.59 -5.71
N SER A 649 -19.98 17.82 -4.51
CA SER A 649 -19.29 19.04 -4.14
C SER A 649 -17.83 18.73 -3.88
N MET A 650 -16.98 19.61 -4.37
CA MET A 650 -15.54 19.59 -4.21
C MET A 650 -15.13 20.74 -3.32
N HIS A 651 -14.24 20.47 -2.37
CA HIS A 651 -13.46 21.49 -1.71
C HIS A 651 -11.99 21.23 -1.89
N TYR A 652 -11.33 22.17 -2.56
CA TYR A 652 -9.88 22.20 -2.72
C TYR A 652 -9.30 23.21 -1.74
N ASN A 653 -8.37 22.77 -0.91
CA ASN A 653 -7.56 23.61 -0.02
C ASN A 653 -6.21 23.89 -0.70
N ALA A 654 -6.01 25.13 -1.15
CA ALA A 654 -4.80 25.51 -1.86
C ALA A 654 -3.55 25.52 -0.99
N SER A 655 -3.71 25.70 0.33
CA SER A 655 -2.59 25.71 1.29
C SER A 655 -2.08 24.32 1.67
N GLU A 656 -2.85 23.28 1.37
CA GLU A 656 -2.50 21.88 1.64
C GLU A 656 -2.38 21.04 0.34
N ASN A 657 -2.80 21.60 -0.82
CA ASN A 657 -3.04 20.86 -2.07
C ASN A 657 -3.90 19.62 -1.82
N GLU A 658 -4.95 19.78 -0.99
CA GLU A 658 -5.87 18.71 -0.62
C GLU A 658 -7.25 18.97 -1.19
N MET A 659 -7.80 17.95 -1.86
CA MET A 659 -9.21 17.92 -2.20
C MET A 659 -9.97 16.99 -1.27
N VAL A 660 -11.08 17.49 -0.75
CA VAL A 660 -12.13 16.65 -0.16
C VAL A 660 -13.36 16.75 -1.05
N LEU A 661 -13.82 15.61 -1.55
CA LEU A 661 -15.14 15.49 -2.16
C LEU A 661 -16.16 15.23 -1.07
N TRP A 662 -17.34 15.82 -1.18
CA TRP A 662 -18.48 15.47 -0.34
C TRP A 662 -19.78 15.57 -1.12
N GLN A 663 -20.77 14.83 -0.67
CA GLN A 663 -22.07 14.76 -1.31
C GLN A 663 -23.18 15.26 -0.40
N ARG A 664 -24.21 15.84 -1.01
CA ARG A 664 -25.51 16.04 -0.37
C ARG A 664 -26.58 15.40 -1.22
N LEU A 665 -27.41 14.57 -0.58
CA LEU A 665 -28.64 14.07 -1.19
C LEU A 665 -29.56 15.26 -1.49
N SER A 666 -30.05 15.37 -2.73
CA SER A 666 -31.06 16.36 -3.08
C SER A 666 -32.40 15.93 -2.47
N THR A 667 -32.77 16.49 -1.32
CA THR A 667 -34.08 16.22 -0.72
C THR A 667 -35.17 17.00 -1.46
N SER A 668 -35.77 16.39 -2.48
CA SER A 668 -37.00 16.91 -3.10
C SER A 668 -38.22 16.54 -2.25
N ARG A 669 -38.46 17.22 -1.12
CA ARG A 669 -39.80 17.29 -0.52
C ARG A 669 -40.07 18.69 0.04
N SER A 670 -40.87 19.44 -0.71
CA SER A 670 -41.62 20.61 -0.23
C SER A 670 -42.52 20.19 0.93
N CYS A 671 -42.24 20.67 2.13
CA CYS A 671 -43.10 20.47 3.31
C CYS A 671 -44.15 21.60 3.36
N PRO A 672 -45.47 21.32 3.32
CA PRO A 672 -46.47 22.35 3.49
C PRO A 672 -46.61 22.72 4.97
N SER A 673 -46.68 24.02 5.21
CA SER A 673 -46.92 24.66 6.49
C SER A 673 -48.24 24.23 7.13
N LEU A 674 -48.18 23.81 8.39
CA LEU A 674 -49.35 23.71 9.27
C LEU A 674 -49.07 24.46 10.57
N HIS A 675 -49.66 25.65 10.66
CA HIS A 675 -49.90 26.36 11.91
C HIS A 675 -50.85 25.55 12.78
N LEU A 676 -50.60 25.49 14.10
CA LEU A 676 -51.62 25.74 15.15
C LEU A 676 -50.97 25.81 16.56
N LEU A 677 -51.07 27.01 17.14
CA LEU A 677 -51.38 27.37 18.54
C LEU A 677 -50.44 27.02 19.71
N HIS A 678 -49.87 28.09 20.29
CA HIS A 678 -49.51 28.21 21.71
C HIS A 678 -50.77 28.38 22.59
N PRO A 679 -50.69 28.06 23.90
CA PRO A 679 -50.58 29.16 24.87
C PRO A 679 -49.66 28.91 26.10
N VAL A 680 -48.86 29.93 26.40
CA VAL A 680 -48.63 30.64 27.69
C VAL A 680 -48.62 29.85 29.02
N ALA A 681 -47.46 29.82 29.72
CA ALA A 681 -47.22 30.48 31.02
C ALA A 681 -46.01 29.88 31.79
N SER A 682 -45.02 30.73 32.08
CA SER A 682 -43.98 30.60 33.12
C SER A 682 -44.58 30.99 34.51
N PRO A 683 -43.93 30.90 35.70
CA PRO A 683 -42.53 30.55 36.02
C PRO A 683 -42.33 29.61 37.24
N PHE A 684 -41.22 28.87 37.31
CA PHE A 684 -40.44 28.71 38.55
C PHE A 684 -39.01 28.27 38.21
N SER A 685 -38.05 29.07 38.67
CA SER A 685 -36.61 28.91 38.52
C SER A 685 -36.04 27.99 39.59
N LEU A 686 -35.14 27.08 39.22
CA LEU A 686 -34.05 26.61 40.07
C LEU A 686 -32.87 26.07 39.24
N HIS A 687 -31.93 26.97 38.99
CA HIS A 687 -30.47 26.79 38.95
C HIS A 687 -29.88 25.53 38.30
N CYS A 688 -29.56 25.62 37.00
CA CYS A 688 -28.53 24.78 36.37
C CYS A 688 -27.16 25.45 36.54
N ARG A 689 -26.22 24.79 37.22
CA ARG A 689 -24.81 25.21 37.25
C ARG A 689 -24.23 25.08 35.83
N GLN A 690 -23.78 26.20 35.26
CA GLN A 690 -22.94 26.20 34.07
C GLN A 690 -21.57 25.58 34.43
N ALA A 691 -21.20 24.48 33.76
CA ALA A 691 -19.80 24.08 33.65
C ALA A 691 -19.20 24.82 32.45
N GLY A 692 -18.38 25.84 32.72
CA GLY A 692 -17.66 26.57 31.69
C GLY A 692 -16.58 25.71 31.06
N THR A 693 -16.49 25.72 29.73
CA THR A 693 -15.36 25.18 28.96
C THR A 693 -14.13 26.02 29.26
N SER A 694 -13.19 25.53 30.08
CA SER A 694 -11.91 26.21 30.30
C SER A 694 -10.93 25.89 29.17
N SER A 695 -10.26 26.92 28.65
CA SER A 695 -9.06 26.73 27.83
C SER A 695 -8.02 26.00 28.69
N LYS A 696 -7.46 24.88 28.21
CA LYS A 696 -6.45 24.09 28.96
C LYS A 696 -5.23 24.96 29.33
N ASP A 697 -4.98 25.14 30.63
CA ASP A 697 -3.82 25.87 31.15
C ASP A 697 -2.65 24.91 31.41
N TYR A 698 -1.74 24.75 30.44
CA TYR A 698 -0.60 23.83 30.56
C TYR A 698 0.37 24.22 31.70
N TYR A 699 0.46 25.51 32.03
CA TYR A 699 1.23 25.97 33.18
C TYR A 699 0.59 25.51 34.49
N GLY A 700 -0.75 25.58 34.57
CA GLY A 700 -1.54 25.04 35.67
C GLY A 700 -1.43 23.52 35.80
N VAL A 701 -1.43 22.79 34.68
CA VAL A 701 -1.23 21.33 34.66
C VAL A 701 0.13 20.93 35.23
N LEU A 702 1.21 21.63 34.90
CA LEU A 702 2.52 21.41 35.51
C LEU A 702 2.69 22.06 36.90
N GLY A 703 1.78 22.94 37.32
CA GLY A 703 1.83 23.65 38.60
C GLY A 703 2.94 24.71 38.66
N ILE A 704 3.28 25.30 37.53
CA ILE A 704 4.36 26.30 37.38
C ILE A 704 3.82 27.61 36.84
N LYS A 705 4.59 28.69 36.98
CA LYS A 705 4.20 30.01 36.45
C LYS A 705 4.57 30.16 34.97
N PRO A 706 3.88 31.02 34.20
CA PRO A 706 4.22 31.27 32.78
C PRO A 706 5.65 31.76 32.52
N ASN A 707 6.30 32.37 33.53
CA ASN A 707 7.70 32.79 33.47
C ASN A 707 8.70 31.72 33.93
N ALA A 708 8.26 30.48 34.15
CA ALA A 708 9.13 29.38 34.57
C ALA A 708 10.25 29.12 33.55
N THR A 709 11.47 28.93 34.03
CA THR A 709 12.61 28.55 33.20
C THR A 709 12.44 27.14 32.63
N ALA A 710 13.11 26.80 31.53
CA ALA A 710 13.07 25.45 30.95
C ALA A 710 13.47 24.36 31.97
N LYS A 711 14.36 24.70 32.90
CA LYS A 711 14.76 23.83 34.02
C LYS A 711 13.58 23.58 34.98
N GLU A 712 12.81 24.60 35.31
CA GLU A 712 11.62 24.47 36.19
C GLU A 712 10.49 23.68 35.51
N VAL A 713 10.28 23.88 34.20
CA VAL A 713 9.33 23.08 33.40
C VAL A 713 9.69 21.60 33.43
N LYS A 714 10.96 21.27 33.21
CA LYS A 714 11.47 19.90 33.21
C LYS A 714 11.40 19.26 34.61
N VAL A 715 11.74 20.00 35.66
CA VAL A 715 11.63 19.52 37.05
C VAL A 715 10.17 19.27 37.44
N ALA A 716 9.25 20.14 37.04
CA ALA A 716 7.82 19.99 37.31
C ALA A 716 7.22 18.78 36.60
N PHE A 717 7.59 18.56 35.34
CA PHE A 717 7.21 17.36 34.59
C PHE A 717 7.68 16.10 35.30
N TYR A 718 8.97 15.96 35.63
CA TYR A 718 9.46 14.75 36.32
C TYR A 718 8.77 14.49 37.65
N LYS A 719 8.48 15.56 38.42
CA LYS A 719 7.78 15.43 39.70
C LYS A 719 6.37 14.89 39.51
N LYS A 720 5.59 15.45 38.58
CA LYS A 720 4.20 15.06 38.33
C LYS A 720 4.07 13.73 37.59
N SER A 721 4.99 13.41 36.68
CA SER A 721 5.02 12.12 36.00
C SER A 721 5.29 10.97 36.96
N LYS A 722 6.10 11.20 38.00
CA LYS A 722 6.31 10.22 39.08
C LYS A 722 5.08 10.10 40.00
N GLU A 723 4.39 11.21 40.24
CA GLU A 723 3.18 11.27 41.06
C GLU A 723 2.01 10.52 40.42
N TYR A 724 1.85 10.60 39.09
CA TYR A 724 0.75 9.97 38.35
C TYR A 724 1.17 8.76 37.52
N HIS A 725 2.34 8.16 37.77
CA HIS A 725 2.74 6.96 37.06
C HIS A 725 1.79 5.80 37.39
N PRO A 726 1.31 5.01 36.41
CA PRO A 726 0.41 3.89 36.66
C PRO A 726 1.02 2.84 37.60
N ASP A 727 2.32 2.57 37.48
CA ASP A 727 3.03 1.62 38.37
C ASP A 727 3.09 2.05 39.84
N THR A 728 2.93 3.35 40.13
CA THR A 728 2.93 3.88 41.51
C THR A 728 1.51 4.13 42.05
N ASN A 729 0.47 3.98 41.21
CA ASN A 729 -0.94 4.19 41.56
C ASN A 729 -1.86 3.08 40.99
N PRO A 730 -1.64 1.80 41.34
CA PRO A 730 -2.39 0.68 40.76
C PRO A 730 -3.88 0.68 41.11
N ASP A 731 -4.26 1.25 42.26
CA ASP A 731 -5.65 1.28 42.75
C ASP A 731 -6.53 2.37 42.10
N ASN A 732 -5.94 3.26 41.28
CA ASN A 732 -6.65 4.33 40.58
C ASN A 732 -6.05 4.56 39.17
N ALA A 733 -5.89 3.46 38.42
CA ALA A 733 -5.15 3.41 37.17
C ALA A 733 -5.71 4.37 36.09
N ASP A 734 -7.03 4.48 35.96
CA ASP A 734 -7.68 5.30 34.92
C ASP A 734 -7.49 6.81 35.17
N GLU A 735 -7.64 7.27 36.42
CA GLU A 735 -7.42 8.67 36.76
C GLU A 735 -5.94 9.04 36.70
N SER A 736 -5.06 8.12 37.12
CA SER A 736 -3.61 8.26 37.05
C SER A 736 -3.13 8.35 35.59
N ALA A 737 -3.64 7.48 34.70
CA ALA A 737 -3.35 7.52 33.27
C ALA A 737 -3.80 8.83 32.62
N ARG A 738 -5.02 9.31 32.95
CA ARG A 738 -5.52 10.61 32.46
C ARG A 738 -4.65 11.79 32.91
N LYS A 739 -4.26 11.84 34.19
CA LYS A 739 -3.38 12.90 34.72
C LYS A 739 -1.95 12.81 34.18
N PHE A 740 -1.43 11.60 33.99
CA PHE A 740 -0.13 11.36 33.38
C PHE A 740 -0.09 11.85 31.92
N HIS A 741 -1.16 11.57 31.17
CA HIS A 741 -1.31 12.05 29.80
C HIS A 741 -1.37 13.59 29.75
N GLN A 742 -2.15 14.23 30.62
CA GLN A 742 -2.21 15.70 30.70
C GLN A 742 -0.86 16.33 31.04
N VAL A 743 -0.10 15.74 31.98
CA VAL A 743 1.24 16.21 32.36
C VAL A 743 2.24 16.06 31.22
N THR A 744 2.10 15.01 30.41
CA THR A 744 2.93 14.77 29.22
C THR A 744 2.60 15.77 28.11
N GLU A 745 1.32 15.95 27.79
CA GLU A 745 0.81 16.97 26.84
C GLU A 745 1.31 18.38 27.21
N ALA A 746 1.26 18.74 28.50
CA ALA A 746 1.75 20.04 28.98
C ALA A 746 3.28 20.20 28.83
N TYR A 747 4.05 19.13 29.02
CA TYR A 747 5.50 19.16 28.85
C TYR A 747 5.92 19.21 27.38
N GLU A 748 5.18 18.57 26.47
CA GLU A 748 5.45 18.64 25.02
C GLU A 748 5.28 20.05 24.46
N VAL A 749 4.33 20.82 25.01
CA VAL A 749 4.09 22.21 24.61
C VAL A 749 5.06 23.16 25.32
N LEU A 750 5.23 23.04 26.65
CA LEU A 750 6.04 23.99 27.43
C LEU A 750 7.54 23.67 27.44
N GLY A 751 7.94 22.45 27.10
CA GLY A 751 9.32 21.97 27.08
C GLY A 751 10.09 22.34 25.82
N SER A 752 9.41 22.70 24.73
CA SER A 752 10.00 23.24 23.50
C SER A 752 9.87 24.76 23.45
N ASP A 753 10.98 25.46 23.22
CA ASP A 753 10.98 26.93 23.13
C ASP A 753 10.08 27.46 22.00
N GLU A 754 9.97 26.73 20.89
CA GLU A 754 9.16 27.10 19.73
C GLU A 754 7.66 26.90 20.02
N LYS A 755 7.28 25.70 20.50
CA LYS A 755 5.88 25.38 20.85
C LYS A 755 5.36 26.23 22.01
N ARG A 756 6.21 26.52 23.00
CA ARG A 756 5.89 27.40 24.12
C ARG A 756 5.64 28.84 23.67
N LYS A 757 6.45 29.37 22.75
CA LYS A 757 6.22 30.70 22.16
C LYS A 757 4.88 30.77 21.44
N LEU A 758 4.55 29.76 20.63
CA LEU A 758 3.27 29.70 19.92
C LEU A 758 2.08 29.60 20.90
N TYR A 759 2.21 28.79 21.95
CA TYR A 759 1.23 28.67 23.02
C TYR A 759 1.04 30.00 23.77
N ASP A 760 2.12 30.69 24.13
CA ASP A 760 2.08 31.99 24.80
C ASP A 760 1.51 33.10 23.90
N MET A 761 1.79 33.07 22.59
CA MET A 761 1.19 33.98 21.60
C MET A 761 -0.32 33.77 21.50
N ASN A 762 -0.78 32.52 21.38
CA ASN A 762 -2.21 32.20 21.34
C ASN A 762 -2.91 32.58 22.65
N ARG A 763 -2.27 32.33 23.81
CA ARG A 763 -2.77 32.73 25.14
C ARG A 763 -2.92 34.25 25.28
N LYS A 764 -2.00 35.04 24.72
CA LYS A 764 -2.10 36.52 24.70
C LYS A 764 -3.26 37.00 23.81
N ARG A 765 -3.45 36.36 22.65
CA ARG A 765 -4.52 36.66 21.70
C ARG A 765 -5.91 36.42 22.31
N THR A 766 -6.08 35.34 23.09
CA THR A 766 -7.33 35.06 23.82
C THR A 766 -7.64 36.10 24.90
N PHE A 767 -6.61 36.70 25.53
CA PHE A 767 -6.79 37.78 26.53
C PHE A 767 -7.11 39.15 25.89
N GLU A 768 -6.68 39.39 24.65
CA GLU A 768 -7.00 40.61 23.88
C GLU A 768 -8.40 40.54 23.25
N GLU A 769 -8.83 39.36 22.78
CA GLU A 769 -10.17 39.13 22.22
C GLU A 769 -11.29 39.26 23.28
N ILE A 770 -11.01 38.96 24.57
CA ILE A 770 -11.96 39.14 25.68
C ILE A 770 -12.17 40.63 26.05
N LYS A 771 -11.27 41.55 25.65
CA LYS A 771 -11.42 42.99 25.91
C LYS A 771 -12.19 43.75 24.82
N HIS A 772 -12.36 43.18 23.61
CA HIS A 772 -12.82 43.94 22.44
C HIS A 772 -14.19 43.55 21.86
N HIS A 773 -14.92 42.59 22.43
CA HIS A 773 -16.27 42.24 21.94
C HIS A 773 -17.34 42.20 23.04
N SER A 774 -17.94 43.37 23.29
CA SER A 774 -19.30 43.50 23.81
C SER A 774 -20.30 43.65 22.65
N SER A 775 -21.30 42.74 22.61
CA SER A 775 -22.57 42.78 21.82
C SER A 775 -22.57 42.20 20.39
N PRO A 776 -23.72 41.72 19.85
CA PRO A 776 -23.97 40.29 19.67
C PRO A 776 -24.35 39.92 18.23
N TYR A 777 -23.65 38.96 17.63
CA TYR A 777 -24.11 38.29 16.41
C TYR A 777 -24.08 36.77 16.60
N VAL A 778 -25.20 36.15 16.25
CA VAL A 778 -25.52 34.73 16.39
C VAL A 778 -24.65 33.92 15.43
N ARG A 779 -23.84 32.99 15.97
CA ARG A 779 -23.16 31.94 15.20
C ARG A 779 -24.14 30.77 14.98
N PRO A 780 -24.32 30.27 13.75
CA PRO A 780 -24.92 28.96 13.52
C PRO A 780 -23.93 27.88 13.96
N THR A 781 -24.33 27.03 14.90
CA THR A 781 -23.58 25.86 15.35
C THR A 781 -23.58 24.80 14.25
N ALA A 782 -22.44 24.63 13.58
CA ALA A 782 -22.11 23.39 12.88
C ALA A 782 -21.87 22.32 13.96
N HIS A 783 -22.80 21.38 14.10
CA HIS A 783 -22.57 20.17 14.88
C HIS A 783 -21.52 19.32 14.14
N ARG A 784 -20.25 19.45 14.54
CA ARG A 784 -19.28 18.36 14.36
C ARG A 784 -19.76 17.20 15.24
N HIS A 785 -20.21 16.11 14.63
CA HIS A 785 -20.26 14.84 15.33
C HIS A 785 -18.80 14.42 15.59
N HIS A 786 -18.33 14.65 16.81
CA HIS A 786 -17.11 14.04 17.31
C HIS A 786 -17.47 12.60 17.65
N VAL A 787 -17.27 11.67 16.70
CA VAL A 787 -17.32 10.23 17.03
C VAL A 787 -16.09 9.97 17.91
N GLN A 788 -16.29 9.40 19.10
CA GLN A 788 -15.19 9.01 19.97
C GLN A 788 -14.72 7.61 19.57
N TYR A 789 -13.42 7.44 19.37
CA TYR A 789 -12.75 6.17 19.00
C TYR A 789 -12.83 5.07 20.09
N GLU A 790 -13.50 5.34 21.22
CA GLU A 790 -13.57 4.46 22.39
C GLU A 790 -14.56 3.27 22.21
N ASP A 791 -15.33 3.22 21.12
CA ASP A 791 -16.35 2.18 20.85
C ASP A 791 -15.81 0.92 20.11
N LEU A 792 -14.53 0.88 19.71
CA LEU A 792 -13.98 -0.23 18.90
C LEU A 792 -13.23 -1.31 19.70
N GLY A 793 -12.88 -1.08 20.97
CA GLY A 793 -12.34 -2.11 21.87
C GLY A 793 -11.08 -2.85 21.36
N LEU A 794 -10.10 -2.12 20.83
CA LEU A 794 -8.88 -2.63 20.21
C LEU A 794 -7.66 -2.50 21.14
N ASN A 795 -6.68 -3.42 21.04
CA ASN A 795 -5.47 -3.44 21.89
C ASN A 795 -4.19 -3.50 21.02
N TYR A 796 -3.46 -2.38 21.00
CA TYR A 796 -2.26 -2.13 20.19
C TYR A 796 -1.03 -3.01 20.51
N LYS A 797 -0.91 -3.55 21.73
CA LYS A 797 0.32 -4.29 22.15
C LYS A 797 0.55 -5.61 21.41
N GLN A 798 -0.50 -6.21 20.85
CA GLN A 798 -0.39 -7.45 20.05
C GLN A 798 -0.08 -7.16 18.57
N PHE A 799 -0.51 -6.01 18.04
CA PHE A 799 -0.27 -5.59 16.65
C PHE A 799 1.18 -5.15 16.39
N GLU A 800 1.84 -4.53 17.37
CA GLU A 800 3.26 -4.15 17.23
C GLU A 800 4.17 -5.39 17.10
N LEU A 801 3.76 -6.54 17.67
CA LEU A 801 4.44 -7.82 17.51
C LEU A 801 4.24 -8.38 16.09
N PHE A 802 3.02 -8.29 15.55
CA PHE A 802 2.67 -8.65 14.16
C PHE A 802 3.46 -7.86 13.12
N GLN A 803 3.48 -6.52 13.24
CA GLN A 803 4.28 -5.67 12.34
C GLN A 803 5.79 -5.86 12.54
N LYS A 804 6.28 -6.09 13.77
CA LYS A 804 7.69 -6.41 13.99
C LYS A 804 8.09 -7.72 13.33
N THR A 805 7.28 -8.76 13.37
CA THR A 805 7.61 -10.05 12.73
C THR A 805 7.52 -9.97 11.21
N ALA A 806 6.55 -9.22 10.65
CA ALA A 806 6.45 -8.98 9.20
C ALA A 806 7.56 -8.06 8.66
N ARG A 807 7.92 -6.99 9.40
CA ARG A 807 9.06 -6.11 9.07
C ARG A 807 10.41 -6.78 9.29
N GLN A 808 10.54 -7.61 10.34
CA GLN A 808 11.75 -8.42 10.57
C GLN A 808 11.95 -9.46 9.47
N ARG A 809 10.89 -10.02 8.87
CA ARG A 809 10.99 -10.92 7.70
C ARG A 809 11.51 -10.18 6.46
N ARG A 810 11.02 -8.97 6.16
CA ARG A 810 11.59 -8.13 5.08
C ARG A 810 13.05 -7.70 5.35
N GLN A 811 13.41 -7.44 6.61
CA GLN A 811 14.76 -7.05 7.01
C GLN A 811 15.74 -8.22 7.17
N THR A 812 15.29 -9.44 7.47
CA THR A 812 16.16 -10.64 7.54
C THR A 812 16.51 -11.15 6.15
N THR A 813 15.59 -11.05 5.18
CA THR A 813 15.91 -11.25 3.76
C THR A 813 16.92 -10.20 3.28
N GLN A 814 16.78 -8.93 3.71
CA GLN A 814 17.75 -7.87 3.38
C GLN A 814 19.11 -8.08 4.05
N ALA A 815 19.16 -8.51 5.32
CA ALA A 815 20.41 -8.80 6.03
C ALA A 815 21.12 -10.07 5.53
N GLN A 816 20.38 -11.09 5.11
CA GLN A 816 20.94 -12.29 4.43
C GLN A 816 21.39 -11.96 3.01
N ASN A 817 20.69 -11.07 2.31
CA ASN A 817 21.10 -10.53 1.01
C ASN A 817 22.35 -9.65 1.13
N ASP A 818 22.49 -8.84 2.17
CA ASP A 818 23.70 -8.06 2.44
C ASP A 818 24.90 -8.98 2.69
N GLN A 819 24.70 -10.10 3.39
CA GLN A 819 25.76 -11.08 3.65
C GLN A 819 26.18 -11.86 2.38
N ARG A 820 25.22 -12.30 1.56
CA ARG A 820 25.49 -12.96 0.26
C ARG A 820 26.12 -12.02 -0.77
N THR A 821 25.70 -10.75 -0.77
CA THR A 821 26.29 -9.69 -1.60
C THR A 821 27.74 -9.43 -1.19
N LYS A 822 28.04 -9.48 0.11
CA LYS A 822 29.42 -9.36 0.64
C LYS A 822 30.30 -10.54 0.22
N GLU A 823 29.80 -11.77 0.32
CA GLU A 823 30.50 -12.98 -0.12
C GLU A 823 30.74 -13.00 -1.65
N PHE A 824 29.80 -12.48 -2.44
CA PHE A 824 29.93 -12.31 -3.89
C PHE A 824 31.06 -11.33 -4.27
N PHE A 825 31.11 -10.15 -3.65
CA PHE A 825 32.15 -9.14 -3.92
C PHE A 825 33.54 -9.53 -3.39
N ASP A 826 33.62 -10.28 -2.28
CA ASP A 826 34.87 -10.83 -1.76
C ASP A 826 35.48 -11.91 -2.70
N LYS A 827 34.64 -12.61 -3.46
CA LYS A 827 35.06 -13.71 -4.34
C LYS A 827 35.35 -13.29 -5.78
N PHE A 828 34.67 -12.27 -6.30
CA PHE A 828 34.76 -11.87 -7.72
C PHE A 828 35.36 -10.47 -7.96
N GLY A 829 35.68 -9.73 -6.91
CA GLY A 829 36.33 -8.42 -7.02
C GLY A 829 35.36 -7.29 -7.41
N GLY A 830 35.12 -6.39 -6.47
CA GLY A 830 34.27 -5.20 -6.61
C GLY A 830 33.96 -4.65 -5.21
N ARG A 831 33.50 -3.40 -5.08
CA ARG A 831 33.03 -2.86 -3.80
C ARG A 831 31.51 -2.72 -3.80
N PRO A 832 30.81 -3.11 -2.72
CA PRO A 832 29.40 -2.75 -2.55
C PRO A 832 29.26 -1.23 -2.46
N ILE A 833 28.33 -0.63 -3.21
CA ILE A 833 27.94 0.77 -3.02
C ILE A 833 26.66 0.78 -2.18
N TYR A 834 26.82 0.47 -0.89
CA TYR A 834 25.97 1.03 0.16
C TYR A 834 26.88 1.95 0.97
N LYS A 835 26.89 3.23 0.60
CA LYS A 835 27.21 4.29 1.55
C LYS A 835 25.88 4.65 2.21
N ASN A 836 25.73 4.34 3.49
CA ASN A 836 24.62 4.87 4.27
C ASN A 836 24.83 6.39 4.41
N GLU A 837 23.74 7.17 4.40
CA GLU A 837 23.77 8.64 4.64
C GLU A 837 24.51 9.01 5.94
N TYR A 838 24.61 8.07 6.89
CA TYR A 838 25.43 8.19 8.10
C TYR A 838 26.94 8.33 7.84
N ASP A 839 27.49 7.63 6.84
CA ASP A 839 28.93 7.69 6.52
C ASP A 839 29.29 9.00 5.81
N GLU A 840 28.37 9.56 5.02
CA GLU A 840 28.54 10.87 4.38
C GLU A 840 28.42 12.01 5.40
N MET A 841 27.47 11.93 6.33
CA MET A 841 27.37 12.85 7.47
C MET A 841 28.59 12.80 8.38
N PHE A 842 29.18 11.62 8.59
CA PHE A 842 30.38 11.44 9.41
C PHE A 842 31.63 12.03 8.72
N GLU A 843 31.79 11.81 7.42
CA GLU A 843 32.86 12.43 6.62
C GLU A 843 32.72 13.96 6.52
N GLU A 844 31.49 14.47 6.43
CA GLU A 844 31.21 15.92 6.43
C GLU A 844 31.44 16.55 7.83
N PHE A 845 31.14 15.82 8.90
CA PHE A 845 31.49 16.17 10.28
C PHE A 845 33.02 16.19 10.51
N LEU A 846 33.76 15.25 9.93
CA LEU A 846 35.23 15.24 10.00
C LEU A 846 35.87 16.37 9.19
N ARG A 847 35.25 16.77 8.06
CA ARG A 847 35.69 17.94 7.26
C ARG A 847 35.43 19.27 7.97
N SER A 848 34.32 19.39 8.69
CA SER A 848 33.91 20.62 9.39
C SER A 848 34.64 20.86 10.72
N THR A 849 35.24 19.82 11.32
CA THR A 849 35.94 19.92 12.62
C THR A 849 37.46 20.13 12.51
N GLY A 850 38.00 20.26 11.29
CA GLY A 850 39.41 20.61 11.06
C GLY A 850 40.44 19.52 11.41
N ASN A 851 39.99 18.33 11.81
CA ASN A 851 40.87 17.21 12.18
C ASN A 851 41.27 16.39 10.94
N LYS A 852 42.16 16.94 10.12
CA LYS A 852 42.78 16.17 9.02
C LYS A 852 43.80 15.18 9.60
N GLY A 853 43.52 13.88 9.47
CA GLY A 853 44.53 12.81 9.53
C GLY A 853 44.59 11.93 10.78
N LYS A 854 43.61 11.96 11.68
CA LYS A 854 43.54 10.99 12.80
C LYS A 854 42.75 9.74 12.39
N SER A 855 43.20 8.57 12.84
CA SER A 855 42.51 7.31 12.62
C SER A 855 41.30 7.15 13.56
N GLU A 856 40.29 6.36 13.14
CA GLU A 856 39.09 6.06 13.93
C GLU A 856 39.42 5.53 15.35
N ALA A 857 40.49 4.74 15.47
CA ALA A 857 40.97 4.19 16.72
C ALA A 857 41.54 5.25 17.70
N GLU A 858 42.06 6.36 17.19
CA GLU A 858 42.59 7.46 18.02
C GLU A 858 41.46 8.35 18.56
N LEU A 859 40.44 8.60 17.73
CA LEU A 859 39.23 9.33 18.14
C LEU A 859 38.43 8.56 19.21
N LEU A 860 38.31 7.25 19.07
CA LEU A 860 37.64 6.41 20.07
C LEU A 860 38.35 6.45 21.43
N LYS A 861 39.69 6.49 21.45
CA LYS A 861 40.46 6.62 22.68
C LYS A 861 40.29 7.99 23.35
N GLU A 862 40.20 9.07 22.58
CA GLU A 862 39.92 10.42 23.10
C GLU A 862 38.51 10.49 23.72
N ILE A 863 37.49 9.97 23.02
CA ILE A 863 36.11 9.90 23.50
C ILE A 863 36.01 9.08 24.79
N GLU A 864 36.75 7.98 24.89
CA GLU A 864 36.73 7.13 26.07
C GLU A 864 37.47 7.77 27.27
N MET A 865 38.51 8.56 27.02
CA MET A 865 39.16 9.39 28.04
C MET A 865 38.24 10.50 28.54
N GLU A 866 37.51 11.19 27.65
CA GLU A 866 36.54 12.21 28.02
C GLU A 866 35.36 11.63 28.80
N LYS A 867 34.86 10.44 28.42
CA LYS A 867 33.83 9.71 29.17
C LYS A 867 34.29 9.36 30.58
N ARG A 868 35.56 8.96 30.75
CA ARG A 868 36.14 8.68 32.09
C ARG A 868 36.27 9.95 32.93
N GLN A 869 36.67 11.08 32.32
CA GLN A 869 36.74 12.37 33.01
C GLN A 869 35.34 12.91 33.36
N HIS A 870 34.34 12.69 32.50
CA HIS A 870 32.95 13.06 32.75
C HIS A 870 32.31 12.21 33.86
N ALA A 871 32.58 10.90 33.88
CA ALA A 871 32.11 9.98 34.92
C ALA A 871 32.73 10.27 36.31
N ALA A 872 33.96 10.78 36.35
CA ALA A 872 34.59 11.25 37.59
C ALA A 872 33.98 12.56 38.13
N LYS A 873 33.40 13.39 37.25
CA LYS A 873 32.81 14.69 37.57
C LYS A 873 31.33 14.61 38.01
N TYR A 874 30.62 13.56 37.60
CA TYR A 874 29.21 13.34 37.90
C TYR A 874 28.97 11.89 38.37
N PRO A 875 29.14 11.59 39.67
CA PRO A 875 28.96 10.23 40.16
C PRO A 875 27.49 9.79 40.06
N VAL A 876 27.31 8.56 39.56
CA VAL A 876 26.01 7.90 39.35
C VAL A 876 25.18 7.90 40.64
N PRO A 877 23.90 8.36 40.60
CA PRO A 877 22.99 8.36 41.75
C PRO A 877 22.79 6.96 42.36
N GLU A 878 22.61 6.90 43.67
CA GLU A 878 22.56 5.65 44.45
C GLU A 878 21.47 4.67 43.99
N PHE A 879 20.36 5.17 43.46
CA PHE A 879 19.28 4.30 42.93
C PHE A 879 19.67 3.57 41.63
N GLU A 880 20.46 4.20 40.75
CA GLU A 880 20.97 3.56 39.52
C GLU A 880 22.00 2.49 39.87
N ARG A 881 22.82 2.70 40.91
CA ARG A 881 23.71 1.64 41.44
C ARG A 881 22.91 0.47 42.00
N ILE A 882 21.81 0.71 42.71
CA ILE A 882 20.95 -0.36 43.25
C ILE A 882 20.30 -1.16 42.11
N ILE A 883 19.84 -0.49 41.04
CA ILE A 883 19.26 -1.16 39.86
C ILE A 883 20.33 -1.96 39.10
N GLU A 884 21.54 -1.41 38.92
CA GLU A 884 22.64 -2.15 38.30
C GLU A 884 23.12 -3.33 39.16
N THR A 885 23.11 -3.19 40.48
CA THR A 885 23.49 -4.27 41.40
C THR A 885 22.45 -5.39 41.40
N LYS A 886 21.15 -5.05 41.35
CA LYS A 886 20.05 -6.02 41.16
C LYS A 886 20.13 -6.72 39.81
N ARG A 887 20.35 -5.98 38.71
CA ARG A 887 20.52 -6.56 37.37
C ARG A 887 21.76 -7.44 37.26
N ARG A 888 22.84 -7.12 37.99
CA ARG A 888 24.03 -7.97 38.10
C ARG A 888 23.77 -9.21 38.94
N GLN A 889 23.02 -9.12 40.04
CA GLN A 889 22.60 -10.28 40.82
C GLN A 889 21.69 -11.21 40.03
N GLU A 890 20.70 -10.68 39.30
CA GLU A 890 19.81 -11.46 38.41
C GLU A 890 20.60 -12.14 37.28
N LYS A 891 21.56 -11.43 36.66
CA LYS A 891 22.46 -12.05 35.67
C LYS A 891 23.34 -13.14 36.28
N MET A 892 23.85 -12.95 37.49
CA MET A 892 24.65 -13.97 38.18
C MET A 892 23.82 -15.19 38.59
N GLU A 893 22.58 -15.01 39.01
CA GLU A 893 21.63 -16.08 39.31
C GLU A 893 21.30 -16.88 38.03
N ASN A 894 21.02 -16.20 36.93
CA ASN A 894 20.75 -16.85 35.63
C ASN A 894 21.99 -17.60 35.09
N VAL A 895 23.20 -17.07 35.30
CA VAL A 895 24.45 -17.77 34.94
C VAL A 895 24.70 -18.97 35.85
N LYS A 896 24.39 -18.90 37.16
CA LYS A 896 24.46 -20.05 38.07
C LYS A 896 23.43 -21.13 37.71
N LEU A 897 22.23 -20.75 37.30
CA LEU A 897 21.20 -21.67 36.82
C LEU A 897 21.64 -22.39 35.55
N LEU A 898 22.24 -21.66 34.61
CA LEU A 898 22.79 -22.20 33.36
C LEU A 898 23.99 -23.13 33.61
N LEU A 899 24.91 -22.76 34.51
CA LEU A 899 26.05 -23.61 34.89
C LEU A 899 25.62 -24.85 35.68
N GLY A 900 24.54 -24.77 36.48
CA GLY A 900 23.93 -25.91 37.16
C GLY A 900 23.28 -26.91 36.20
N LEU A 901 22.60 -26.41 35.16
CA LEU A 901 22.04 -27.24 34.08
C LEU A 901 23.14 -27.94 33.27
N ILE A 902 24.22 -27.24 32.95
CA ILE A 902 25.37 -27.82 32.24
C ILE A 902 26.10 -28.85 33.12
N GLY A 903 26.29 -28.58 34.41
CA GLY A 903 26.88 -29.52 35.37
C GLY A 903 26.05 -30.78 35.60
N GLY A 904 24.71 -30.65 35.60
CA GLY A 904 23.77 -31.77 35.70
C GLY A 904 23.82 -32.69 34.47
N CYS A 905 23.94 -32.12 33.27
CA CYS A 905 24.09 -32.90 32.03
C CYS A 905 25.42 -33.64 31.97
N ILE A 906 26.51 -33.06 32.49
CA ILE A 906 27.84 -33.70 32.52
C ILE A 906 27.88 -34.83 33.57
N LEU A 907 27.32 -34.63 34.77
CA LEU A 907 27.22 -35.67 35.80
C LEU A 907 26.28 -36.81 35.39
N GLY A 908 25.16 -36.51 34.72
CA GLY A 908 24.25 -37.51 34.15
C GLY A 908 24.92 -38.36 33.06
N GLY A 909 25.69 -37.72 32.17
CA GLY A 909 26.45 -38.40 31.11
C GLY A 909 27.56 -39.31 31.65
N VAL A 910 28.29 -38.90 32.69
CA VAL A 910 29.34 -39.72 33.30
C VAL A 910 28.76 -40.91 34.08
N THR A 911 27.57 -40.77 34.66
CA THR A 911 26.91 -41.87 35.41
C THR A 911 26.29 -42.91 34.46
N LEU A 912 25.81 -42.48 33.28
CA LEU A 912 25.32 -43.38 32.22
C LEU A 912 26.47 -44.10 31.48
N TYR A 913 27.64 -43.47 31.37
CA TYR A 913 28.83 -44.12 30.78
C TYR A 913 29.50 -45.12 31.75
N ALA A 914 29.44 -44.88 33.06
CA ALA A 914 29.98 -45.80 34.08
C ALA A 914 29.12 -47.06 34.30
N THR A 915 27.85 -47.04 33.88
CA THR A 915 26.93 -48.19 33.97
C THR A 915 26.88 -49.04 32.70
N SER A 916 27.43 -48.58 31.57
CA SER A 916 27.54 -49.37 30.33
C SER A 916 28.88 -50.10 30.15
N VAL A 917 29.84 -49.91 31.06
CA VAL A 917 31.18 -50.56 31.02
C VAL A 917 31.41 -51.47 32.25
N ARG A 918 30.37 -52.16 32.74
CA ARG A 918 30.49 -53.24 33.72
C ARG A 918 29.71 -54.47 33.32
#